data_AF-A0A927LWV3-F1
#
_entry.id   AF-A0A927LWV3-F1
#
_cell.length_a   1.000
_cell.length_b   1.000
_cell.length_c   1.000
_cell.angle_alpha   90.00
_cell.angle_beta   90.00
_cell.angle_gamma   90.00
#
_symmetry.space_group_name_H-M   'P 1'
#
loop_
_entity.id
_entity.type
_entity.pdbx_description
1 polymer ?
#
loop_
_entity_poly.entity_id
_entity_poly.type
_entity_poly.pdbx_seq_one_letter_code
_entity_poly.pdbx_strand_id
1 'polypeptide(L)'
;MNIQKIEELLAIPETSERCERVHDEVQPVLLQLMNAFKGEYGGVAPELHDYQVHTYEMTLRTTMHDARNPKYAPKKQDSDIGKRAFIELIDKSLFQTEFGVLRLEFNGLEKQCKIIIPSSFYPFWVAVRSQSNEKSFRDLLGKLDSDIRIQTADGPFLAKDEWIPYLQKAAKDKKRPWFHVGIFIPFPDITTEAGLLESIWSAWTKLQPLREYIRTEAEQHARSMKVLSQLNAHHVDIPLTLYGKTYDIKFEGAYDYKSNNRRQKFGVYEKGQLVADGMLDQYLREPYEVLGIFVNGYGHIYTNLRQLSTETVYEWYITKSFRYHKQDGKDINREYQLKAFEALAAHGFQVRDNAFYVGTYDSHSEQFKEPVEQLKKTLVAAALLIADSSQMITLPRADSAGMQPAEEPAAENLAEEIEDGYEHNFDLSVIMANIGGSELTYAPSIIRDFHLNLVSLEDKHFVILNGISGTGKTQLCLLYANAVYGQPRDHLNPYVKVIPVRPDWTDSTALFGYYSALEKRYVRTPFLNALLQAIHEGKPMFIVLDEMNLARVEYYLSDYLSAVESKQPIQLHTEEHITDVPQTLHIPNHLYLIGTINVDETTHSISDKVLDRAFVMTLSDVDLDSFWKEANPKYKAALSQEWELLQELHGMLRPYELHFGYRTMNEMLRKLYVNAQLEAGIRMEPVEAVDRSASEKVLPKIRGDERIAPLLQQLIDWMTAKLGEASESLRHVKRMKGELDRYGSAQFWR
;
A
#
# COMPACT_ATOMS: atom_id res chain seq x y z
N MET A 1 49.02 -10.22 4.61
CA MET A 1 47.92 -9.26 4.90
C MET A 1 48.43 -8.05 5.69
N ASN A 2 48.11 -6.82 5.29
CA ASN A 2 48.45 -5.59 6.06
C ASN A 2 47.16 -4.88 6.47
N ILE A 3 46.75 -5.04 7.73
CA ILE A 3 45.49 -4.52 8.27
C ILE A 3 45.50 -2.99 8.39
N GLN A 4 46.64 -2.39 8.72
CA GLN A 4 46.77 -0.93 8.75
C GLN A 4 46.51 -0.33 7.36
N LYS A 5 47.06 -0.95 6.30
CA LYS A 5 46.77 -0.54 4.93
C LYS A 5 45.28 -0.68 4.59
N ILE A 6 44.62 -1.76 5.02
CA ILE A 6 43.18 -1.95 4.80
C ILE A 6 42.37 -0.87 5.52
N GLU A 7 42.73 -0.52 6.76
CA GLU A 7 42.10 0.56 7.52
C GLU A 7 42.24 1.91 6.81
N GLU A 8 43.44 2.23 6.31
CA GLU A 8 43.70 3.46 5.54
C GLU A 8 42.85 3.53 4.27
N LEU A 9 42.72 2.42 3.53
CA LEU A 9 41.91 2.34 2.30
C LEU A 9 40.41 2.51 2.59
N LEU A 10 39.90 1.93 3.69
CA LEU A 10 38.50 2.09 4.10
C LEU A 10 38.18 3.51 4.61
N ALA A 11 39.20 4.27 5.02
CA ALA A 11 39.08 5.63 5.55
C ALA A 11 39.20 6.75 4.48
N ILE A 12 39.45 6.41 3.21
CA ILE A 12 39.54 7.39 2.12
C ILE A 12 38.27 8.26 2.10
N PRO A 13 38.35 9.61 2.17
CA PRO A 13 37.16 10.46 2.25
C PRO A 13 36.30 10.43 1.00
N GLU A 14 36.92 10.51 -0.18
CA GLU A 14 36.20 10.58 -1.46
C GLU A 14 35.59 9.23 -1.82
N THR A 15 34.27 9.21 -2.05
CA THR A 15 33.52 7.95 -2.21
C THR A 15 33.93 7.16 -3.45
N SER A 16 34.21 7.82 -4.58
CA SER A 16 34.54 7.15 -5.84
C SER A 16 35.90 6.45 -5.75
N GLU A 17 36.92 7.16 -5.28
CA GLU A 17 38.28 6.70 -5.02
C GLU A 17 38.27 5.61 -3.96
N ARG A 18 37.55 5.81 -2.84
CA ARG A 18 37.40 4.76 -1.83
C ARG A 18 36.82 3.48 -2.43
N CYS A 19 35.72 3.57 -3.18
CA CYS A 19 35.10 2.39 -3.78
C CYS A 19 36.02 1.67 -4.77
N GLU A 20 36.76 2.42 -5.58
CA GLU A 20 37.75 1.90 -6.54
C GLU A 20 38.89 1.19 -5.82
N ARG A 21 39.52 1.83 -4.83
CA ARG A 21 40.62 1.25 -4.07
C ARG A 21 40.20 0.05 -3.23
N VAL A 22 39.01 0.08 -2.64
CA VAL A 22 38.47 -1.05 -1.89
C VAL A 22 38.17 -2.24 -2.81
N HIS A 23 37.62 -1.98 -4.01
CA HIS A 23 37.40 -3.01 -5.02
C HIS A 23 38.73 -3.65 -5.48
N ASP A 24 39.76 -2.84 -5.73
CA ASP A 24 41.01 -3.32 -6.33
C ASP A 24 42.01 -3.91 -5.32
N GLU A 25 41.96 -3.50 -4.04
CA GLU A 25 42.97 -3.89 -3.06
C GLU A 25 42.42 -4.62 -1.84
N VAL A 26 41.19 -4.34 -1.40
CA VAL A 26 40.61 -4.95 -0.19
C VAL A 26 39.79 -6.20 -0.54
N GLN A 27 38.98 -6.13 -1.59
CA GLN A 27 38.15 -7.26 -2.01
C GLN A 27 38.97 -8.50 -2.41
N PRO A 28 40.12 -8.39 -3.13
CA PRO A 28 40.95 -9.55 -3.44
C PRO A 28 41.55 -10.21 -2.18
N VAL A 29 41.86 -9.41 -1.16
CA VAL A 29 42.35 -9.93 0.14
C VAL A 29 41.26 -10.75 0.82
N LEU A 30 40.02 -10.23 0.88
CA LEU A 30 38.88 -10.97 1.43
C LEU A 30 38.61 -12.27 0.65
N LEU A 31 38.72 -12.23 -0.69
CA LEU A 31 38.57 -13.41 -1.54
C LEU A 31 39.67 -14.45 -1.29
N GLN A 32 40.92 -14.03 -1.16
CA GLN A 32 42.03 -14.90 -0.81
C GLN A 32 41.79 -15.57 0.54
N LEU A 33 41.40 -14.81 1.57
CA LEU A 33 41.10 -15.33 2.90
C LEU A 33 39.98 -16.38 2.87
N MET A 34 38.88 -16.10 2.17
CA MET A 34 37.75 -17.02 2.08
C MET A 34 38.12 -18.31 1.31
N ASN A 35 38.93 -18.19 0.25
CA ASN A 35 39.42 -19.35 -0.49
C ASN A 35 40.42 -20.18 0.33
N ALA A 36 41.33 -19.53 1.08
CA ALA A 36 42.25 -20.20 1.99
C ALA A 36 41.48 -20.94 3.10
N PHE A 37 40.47 -20.30 3.69
CA PHE A 37 39.59 -20.91 4.67
C PHE A 37 38.89 -22.17 4.11
N LYS A 38 38.27 -22.08 2.93
CA LYS A 38 37.64 -23.23 2.26
C LYS A 38 38.65 -24.33 1.93
N GLY A 39 39.88 -23.98 1.54
CA GLY A 39 40.93 -24.93 1.19
C GLY A 39 41.50 -25.68 2.39
N GLU A 40 41.77 -24.96 3.48
CA GLU A 40 42.36 -25.51 4.70
C GLU A 40 41.37 -26.38 5.48
N TYR A 41 40.13 -25.92 5.63
CA TYR A 41 39.13 -26.59 6.47
C TYR A 41 38.12 -27.45 5.69
N GLY A 42 38.15 -27.43 4.35
CA GLY A 42 37.25 -28.24 3.52
C GLY A 42 37.39 -29.75 3.73
N GLY A 43 38.54 -30.24 4.19
CA GLY A 43 38.71 -31.64 4.56
C GLY A 43 37.97 -32.05 5.84
N VAL A 44 37.73 -31.11 6.76
CA VAL A 44 37.08 -31.34 8.05
C VAL A 44 35.61 -30.90 8.02
N ALA A 45 35.26 -29.91 7.19
CA ALA A 45 33.89 -29.46 6.92
C ALA A 45 33.65 -29.47 5.38
N PRO A 46 33.37 -30.64 4.79
CA PRO A 46 33.20 -30.79 3.34
C PRO A 46 32.13 -29.89 2.73
N GLU A 47 31.07 -29.55 3.49
CA GLU A 47 29.99 -28.67 3.08
C GLU A 47 30.47 -27.26 2.69
N LEU A 48 31.66 -26.84 3.13
CA LEU A 48 32.27 -25.57 2.72
C LEU A 48 32.44 -25.48 1.20
N HIS A 49 32.67 -26.61 0.53
CA HIS A 49 32.84 -26.65 -0.92
C HIS A 49 31.54 -26.36 -1.67
N ASP A 50 30.39 -26.66 -1.07
CA ASP A 50 29.06 -26.48 -1.68
C ASP A 50 28.59 -25.02 -1.64
N TYR A 51 29.11 -24.21 -0.70
CA TYR A 51 28.72 -22.80 -0.57
C TYR A 51 29.37 -21.91 -1.63
N GLN A 52 28.56 -21.01 -2.19
CA GLN A 52 29.01 -20.02 -3.15
C GLN A 52 29.60 -18.80 -2.44
N VAL A 53 30.62 -18.21 -3.05
CA VAL A 53 31.24 -16.98 -2.56
C VAL A 53 30.51 -15.78 -3.18
N HIS A 54 30.02 -14.89 -2.33
CA HIS A 54 29.41 -13.63 -2.71
C HIS A 54 30.29 -12.46 -2.28
N THR A 55 30.52 -11.52 -3.19
CA THR A 55 31.44 -10.39 -3.01
C THR A 55 30.70 -9.06 -3.01
N TYR A 56 31.31 -8.04 -2.40
CA TYR A 56 30.77 -6.68 -2.35
C TYR A 56 30.97 -5.88 -3.65
N GLU A 57 31.57 -6.50 -4.68
CA GLU A 57 32.05 -5.85 -5.90
C GLU A 57 30.97 -5.10 -6.68
N MET A 58 29.78 -5.70 -6.83
CA MET A 58 28.70 -5.08 -7.61
C MET A 58 28.28 -3.74 -6.99
N THR A 59 28.14 -3.69 -5.66
CA THR A 59 27.77 -2.48 -4.92
C THR A 59 28.84 -1.40 -5.06
N LEU A 60 30.12 -1.78 -4.98
CA LEU A 60 31.25 -0.87 -5.19
C LEU A 60 31.26 -0.31 -6.61
N ARG A 61 31.08 -1.15 -7.63
CA ARG A 61 31.08 -0.75 -9.04
C ARG A 61 29.92 0.19 -9.39
N THR A 62 28.70 -0.15 -8.97
CA THR A 62 27.53 0.71 -9.20
C THR A 62 27.71 2.06 -8.51
N THR A 63 28.20 2.07 -7.28
CA THR A 63 28.42 3.32 -6.53
C THR A 63 29.53 4.17 -7.14
N MET A 64 30.63 3.57 -7.59
CA MET A 64 31.70 4.26 -8.30
C MET A 64 31.18 4.92 -9.59
N HIS A 65 30.35 4.21 -10.37
CA HIS A 65 29.74 4.75 -11.58
C HIS A 65 28.76 5.90 -11.28
N ASP A 66 27.92 5.75 -10.26
CA ASP A 66 26.93 6.78 -9.87
C ASP A 66 27.57 8.02 -9.26
N ALA A 67 28.65 7.86 -8.48
CA ALA A 67 29.39 8.96 -7.88
C ALA A 67 30.12 9.82 -8.93
N ARG A 68 30.54 9.21 -10.05
CA ARG A 68 31.14 9.90 -11.22
C ARG A 68 30.09 10.52 -12.16
N ASN A 69 28.79 10.19 -12.00
CA ASN A 69 27.73 10.69 -12.87
C ASN A 69 27.18 12.05 -12.38
N PRO A 70 27.23 13.14 -13.18
CA PRO A 70 26.76 14.47 -12.77
C PRO A 70 25.32 14.53 -12.25
N LYS A 71 24.45 13.61 -12.70
CA LYS A 71 23.05 13.51 -12.29
C LYS A 71 22.86 12.94 -10.87
N TYR A 72 23.78 12.09 -10.41
CA TYR A 72 23.67 11.35 -9.15
C TYR A 72 24.77 11.69 -8.13
N ALA A 73 25.86 12.31 -8.59
CA ALA A 73 27.01 12.75 -7.79
C ALA A 73 26.63 13.52 -6.51
N PRO A 74 25.67 14.47 -6.50
CA PRO A 74 25.34 15.23 -5.29
C PRO A 74 24.84 14.37 -4.13
N LYS A 75 24.28 13.17 -4.41
CA LYS A 75 23.75 12.24 -3.39
C LYS A 75 24.75 11.15 -2.98
N LYS A 76 25.85 11.00 -3.71
CA LYS A 76 26.78 9.86 -3.58
C LYS A 76 28.21 10.26 -3.23
N GLN A 77 28.55 11.55 -3.27
CA GLN A 77 29.87 12.06 -2.88
C GLN A 77 30.23 11.76 -1.40
N ASP A 78 29.25 11.81 -0.49
CA ASP A 78 29.44 11.60 0.96
C ASP A 78 28.86 10.27 1.50
N SER A 79 28.76 9.24 0.67
CA SER A 79 28.19 7.95 1.11
C SER A 79 29.13 7.19 2.07
N ASP A 80 28.58 6.37 2.97
CA ASP A 80 29.38 5.40 3.75
C ASP A 80 29.76 4.14 2.97
N ILE A 81 29.31 4.01 1.71
CA ILE A 81 29.64 2.88 0.84
C ILE A 81 31.17 2.85 0.61
N GLY A 82 31.75 1.66 0.72
CA GLY A 82 33.20 1.47 0.67
C GLY A 82 33.93 1.70 1.99
N LYS A 83 33.29 2.24 3.05
CA LYS A 83 33.88 2.25 4.40
C LYS A 83 33.80 0.89 5.10
N ARG A 84 33.06 -0.04 4.51
CA ARG A 84 32.95 -1.46 4.88
C ARG A 84 33.18 -2.28 3.63
N ALA A 85 33.89 -3.40 3.76
CA ALA A 85 34.09 -4.37 2.70
C ALA A 85 33.80 -5.77 3.26
N PHE A 86 33.05 -6.59 2.53
CA PHE A 86 32.71 -7.93 3.01
C PHE A 86 32.79 -8.98 1.92
N ILE A 87 32.89 -10.22 2.39
CA ILE A 87 32.73 -11.44 1.60
C ILE A 87 31.90 -12.43 2.39
N GLU A 88 31.05 -13.18 1.69
CA GLU A 88 30.05 -14.03 2.31
C GLU A 88 29.97 -15.39 1.64
N LEU A 89 29.79 -16.43 2.45
CA LEU A 89 29.40 -17.76 1.98
C LEU A 89 27.87 -17.82 1.94
N ILE A 90 27.32 -18.13 0.77
CA ILE A 90 25.89 -18.26 0.53
C ILE A 90 25.56 -19.72 0.18
N ASP A 91 24.54 -20.25 0.85
CA ASP A 91 23.92 -21.52 0.47
C ASP A 91 22.84 -21.25 -0.59
N LYS A 92 22.93 -21.96 -1.71
CA LYS A 92 21.94 -21.95 -2.81
C LYS A 92 21.42 -23.34 -3.16
N SER A 93 21.65 -24.32 -2.29
CA SER A 93 21.22 -25.70 -2.49
C SER A 93 19.70 -25.86 -2.38
N LEU A 94 19.03 -24.92 -1.70
CA LEU A 94 17.59 -24.93 -1.46
C LEU A 94 16.81 -24.26 -2.61
N PHE A 95 15.59 -24.77 -2.86
CA PHE A 95 14.74 -24.33 -3.97
C PHE A 95 14.42 -22.83 -3.90
N GLN A 96 14.93 -22.06 -4.88
CA GLN A 96 14.74 -20.61 -5.00
C GLN A 96 15.00 -19.84 -3.69
N THR A 97 15.85 -20.39 -2.82
CA THR A 97 16.11 -19.89 -1.48
C THR A 97 17.61 -19.78 -1.32
N GLU A 98 18.11 -18.55 -1.16
CA GLU A 98 19.51 -18.29 -0.87
C GLU A 98 19.65 -17.56 0.46
N PHE A 99 20.63 -17.95 1.26
CA PHE A 99 20.88 -17.32 2.56
C PHE A 99 22.36 -17.34 2.95
N GLY A 100 22.74 -16.34 3.74
CA GLY A 100 24.09 -16.16 4.25
C GLY A 100 24.44 -17.14 5.35
N VAL A 101 25.55 -17.86 5.19
CA VAL A 101 26.02 -18.89 6.10
C VAL A 101 27.13 -18.36 7.00
N LEU A 102 28.01 -17.52 6.45
CA LEU A 102 29.08 -16.84 7.18
C LEU A 102 29.54 -15.62 6.39
N ARG A 103 29.69 -14.47 7.05
CA ARG A 103 30.21 -13.23 6.47
C ARG A 103 31.48 -12.82 7.22
N LEU A 104 32.51 -12.50 6.45
CA LEU A 104 33.71 -11.81 6.90
C LEU A 104 33.62 -10.36 6.41
N GLU A 105 33.62 -9.40 7.33
CA GLU A 105 33.52 -7.97 7.04
C GLU A 105 34.68 -7.21 7.69
N PHE A 106 35.41 -6.42 6.91
CA PHE A 106 36.28 -5.37 7.42
C PHE A 106 35.49 -4.07 7.52
N ASN A 107 35.34 -3.56 8.75
CA ASN A 107 34.55 -2.38 9.05
C ASN A 107 35.48 -1.24 9.47
N GLY A 108 35.69 -0.26 8.57
CA GLY A 108 36.58 0.87 8.82
C GLY A 108 36.00 1.91 9.77
N LEU A 109 34.67 1.95 9.94
CA LEU A 109 34.00 2.88 10.86
C LEU A 109 34.23 2.48 12.33
N GLU A 110 34.10 1.20 12.62
CA GLU A 110 34.30 0.64 13.96
C GLU A 110 35.72 0.10 14.18
N LYS A 111 36.57 0.13 13.14
CA LYS A 111 37.96 -0.35 13.14
C LYS A 111 38.09 -1.79 13.62
N GLN A 112 37.23 -2.66 13.12
CA GLN A 112 37.20 -4.07 13.50
C GLN A 112 36.82 -4.98 12.33
N CYS A 113 37.28 -6.22 12.42
CA CYS A 113 36.85 -7.32 11.59
C CYS A 113 35.66 -8.02 12.26
N LYS A 114 34.60 -8.28 11.50
CA LYS A 114 33.42 -9.03 11.94
C LYS A 114 33.37 -10.37 11.23
N ILE A 115 33.27 -11.45 11.99
CA ILE A 115 33.03 -12.80 11.49
C ILE A 115 31.68 -13.24 12.03
N ILE A 116 30.64 -13.07 11.21
CA ILE A 116 29.25 -13.04 11.67
C ILE A 116 28.33 -13.84 10.74
N ILE A 117 27.16 -14.20 11.25
CA ILE A 117 26.03 -14.61 10.40
C ILE A 117 25.16 -13.37 10.13
N PRO A 118 24.91 -13.01 8.86
CA PRO A 118 24.04 -11.89 8.55
C PRO A 118 22.58 -12.23 8.85
N SER A 119 21.84 -11.26 9.38
CA SER A 119 20.41 -11.41 9.68
C SER A 119 19.49 -11.17 8.48
N SER A 120 20.05 -10.97 7.28
CA SER A 120 19.30 -10.60 6.05
C SER A 120 18.20 -11.59 5.68
N PHE A 121 18.43 -12.88 5.92
CA PHE A 121 17.45 -13.94 5.64
C PHE A 121 16.40 -14.09 6.75
N TYR A 122 16.84 -14.21 8.01
CA TYR A 122 15.95 -14.47 9.15
C TYR A 122 15.74 -13.21 10.01
N PRO A 123 14.56 -12.59 9.97
CA PRO A 123 14.26 -11.45 10.85
C PRO A 123 14.00 -11.93 12.28
N PHE A 124 14.97 -11.70 13.19
CA PHE A 124 14.93 -12.23 14.56
C PHE A 124 13.72 -11.83 15.41
N TRP A 125 12.99 -10.76 15.08
CA TRP A 125 11.76 -10.42 15.81
C TRP A 125 10.66 -11.50 15.65
N VAL A 126 10.79 -12.40 14.67
CA VAL A 126 9.93 -13.58 14.49
C VAL A 126 10.10 -14.59 15.61
N ALA A 127 11.30 -14.67 16.18
CA ALA A 127 11.62 -15.59 17.25
C ALA A 127 10.75 -15.36 18.50
N VAL A 128 10.19 -14.17 18.69
CA VAL A 128 9.37 -13.81 19.86
C VAL A 128 7.87 -13.68 19.54
N ARG A 129 7.43 -14.10 18.34
CA ARG A 129 6.02 -13.96 17.94
C ARG A 129 5.07 -15.00 18.56
N SER A 130 5.59 -16.17 18.93
CA SER A 130 4.82 -17.23 19.58
C SER A 130 5.63 -17.84 20.71
N GLN A 131 4.94 -18.46 21.67
CA GLN A 131 5.60 -19.16 22.78
C GLN A 131 6.50 -20.32 22.30
N SER A 132 6.11 -21.00 21.21
CA SER A 132 6.92 -22.07 20.62
C SER A 132 8.21 -21.55 20.01
N ASN A 133 8.13 -20.45 19.24
CA ASN A 133 9.29 -19.82 18.62
C ASN A 133 10.25 -19.30 19.68
N GLU A 134 9.71 -18.65 20.72
CA GLU A 134 10.52 -18.07 21.78
C GLU A 134 11.25 -19.16 22.57
N LYS A 135 10.59 -20.30 22.81
CA LYS A 135 11.22 -21.47 23.44
C LYS A 135 12.37 -22.01 22.58
N SER A 136 12.12 -22.25 21.29
CA SER A 136 13.16 -22.75 20.37
C SER A 136 14.35 -21.80 20.27
N PHE A 137 14.09 -20.49 20.24
CA PHE A 137 15.13 -19.48 20.22
C PHE A 137 15.89 -19.39 21.55
N ARG A 138 15.21 -19.52 22.70
CA ARG A 138 15.88 -19.60 24.01
C ARG A 138 16.80 -20.80 24.11
N ASP A 139 16.37 -21.96 23.60
CA ASP A 139 17.19 -23.17 23.54
C ASP A 139 18.42 -22.97 22.65
N LEU A 140 18.29 -22.25 21.52
CA LEU A 140 19.41 -21.83 20.68
C LEU A 140 20.39 -20.94 21.45
N LEU A 141 19.90 -19.91 22.13
CA LEU A 141 20.76 -18.97 22.89
C LEU A 141 21.57 -19.69 23.97
N GLY A 142 21.00 -20.72 24.60
CA GLY A 142 21.70 -21.57 25.58
C GLY A 142 22.81 -22.43 24.97
N LYS A 143 22.78 -22.69 23.66
CA LYS A 143 23.81 -23.46 22.94
C LYS A 143 24.94 -22.59 22.39
N LEU A 144 24.78 -21.27 22.33
CA LEU A 144 25.82 -20.38 21.81
C LEU A 144 26.96 -20.21 22.82
N ASP A 145 28.20 -20.34 22.35
CA ASP A 145 29.41 -20.11 23.15
C ASP A 145 29.50 -18.70 23.73
N SER A 146 29.98 -18.57 24.97
CA SER A 146 29.97 -17.31 25.75
C SER A 146 30.67 -16.11 25.09
N ASP A 147 31.58 -16.36 24.16
CA ASP A 147 32.34 -15.35 23.42
C ASP A 147 31.63 -14.84 22.15
N ILE A 148 30.54 -15.50 21.73
CA ILE A 148 29.66 -15.00 20.66
C ILE A 148 28.91 -13.77 21.15
N ARG A 149 29.08 -12.66 20.42
CA ARG A 149 28.47 -11.37 20.71
C ARG A 149 27.33 -11.08 19.75
N ILE A 150 26.37 -10.28 20.24
CA ILE A 150 25.20 -9.83 19.49
C ILE A 150 25.26 -8.31 19.42
N GLN A 151 25.24 -7.75 18.22
CA GLN A 151 25.23 -6.31 17.98
C GLN A 151 24.01 -5.95 17.12
N THR A 152 23.27 -4.91 17.49
CA THR A 152 22.29 -4.31 16.56
C THR A 152 23.03 -3.57 15.44
N ALA A 153 22.50 -3.54 14.22
CA ALA A 153 23.23 -3.05 13.04
C ALA A 153 23.85 -1.65 13.17
N ASP A 154 23.21 -0.74 13.92
CA ASP A 154 23.65 0.64 14.17
C ASP A 154 23.66 0.99 15.68
N GLY A 155 23.89 0.01 16.57
CA GLY A 155 23.72 0.22 18.01
C GLY A 155 24.57 -0.66 18.92
N PRO A 156 24.24 -0.71 20.23
CA PRO A 156 25.09 -1.32 21.23
C PRO A 156 25.14 -2.86 21.12
N PHE A 157 26.16 -3.43 21.78
CA PHE A 157 26.17 -4.86 22.07
C PHE A 157 25.05 -5.21 23.05
N LEU A 158 24.43 -6.36 22.84
CA LEU A 158 23.40 -6.92 23.71
C LEU A 158 23.94 -8.17 24.41
N ALA A 159 23.64 -8.29 25.70
CA ALA A 159 23.82 -9.55 26.38
C ALA A 159 22.81 -10.58 25.82
N LYS A 160 23.17 -11.88 25.88
CA LYS A 160 22.35 -12.95 25.30
C LYS A 160 20.97 -13.05 25.95
N ASP A 161 20.92 -12.89 27.27
CA ASP A 161 19.70 -12.91 28.08
C ASP A 161 18.82 -11.66 27.85
N GLU A 162 19.41 -10.55 27.40
CA GLU A 162 18.68 -9.33 27.04
C GLU A 162 18.08 -9.35 25.62
N TRP A 163 18.51 -10.28 24.76
CA TRP A 163 18.11 -10.27 23.35
C TRP A 163 16.61 -10.53 23.16
N ILE A 164 16.03 -11.50 23.88
CA ILE A 164 14.57 -11.77 23.84
C ILE A 164 13.76 -10.57 24.34
N PRO A 165 14.03 -9.99 25.53
CA PRO A 165 13.38 -8.77 26.00
C PRO A 165 13.47 -7.61 24.99
N TYR A 166 14.63 -7.42 24.36
CA TYR A 166 14.84 -6.41 23.33
C TYR A 166 13.93 -6.63 22.11
N LEU A 167 13.87 -7.87 21.61
CA LEU A 167 13.01 -8.24 20.48
C LEU A 167 11.52 -8.05 20.80
N GLN A 168 11.08 -8.41 22.01
CA GLN A 168 9.69 -8.22 22.45
C GLN A 168 9.31 -6.73 22.49
N LYS A 169 10.21 -5.89 23.02
CA LYS A 169 10.02 -4.44 23.03
C LYS A 169 10.00 -3.86 21.62
N ALA A 170 10.96 -4.25 20.77
CA ALA A 170 11.01 -3.80 19.39
C ALA A 170 9.74 -4.17 18.60
N ALA A 171 9.22 -5.39 18.79
CA ALA A 171 7.97 -5.83 18.17
C ALA A 171 6.76 -4.99 18.63
N LYS A 172 6.67 -4.66 19.92
CA LYS A 172 5.62 -3.78 20.48
C LYS A 172 5.69 -2.36 19.89
N ASP A 173 6.90 -1.82 19.77
CA ASP A 173 7.16 -0.49 19.22
C ASP A 173 7.11 -0.44 17.68
N LYS A 174 6.76 -1.56 17.03
CA LYS A 174 6.77 -1.73 15.56
C LYS A 174 8.12 -1.42 14.91
N LYS A 175 9.22 -1.66 15.63
CA LYS A 175 10.61 -1.57 15.14
C LYS A 175 11.10 -2.94 14.67
N ARG A 176 11.86 -2.96 13.56
CA ARG A 176 12.42 -4.18 12.96
C ARG A 176 13.95 -4.06 12.82
N PRO A 177 14.70 -4.25 13.92
CA PRO A 177 16.15 -4.09 13.91
C PRO A 177 16.85 -5.27 13.23
N TRP A 178 17.95 -4.98 12.52
CA TRP A 178 18.90 -5.97 12.03
C TRP A 178 19.97 -6.27 13.10
N PHE A 179 20.50 -7.48 13.07
CA PHE A 179 21.52 -7.96 14.01
C PHE A 179 22.74 -8.53 13.30
N HIS A 180 23.89 -8.37 13.94
CA HIS A 180 25.14 -9.05 13.63
C HIS A 180 25.48 -9.96 14.80
N VAL A 181 25.66 -11.25 14.53
CA VAL A 181 25.91 -12.27 15.56
C VAL A 181 27.18 -13.03 15.21
N GLY A 182 28.18 -13.00 16.08
CA GLY A 182 29.46 -13.65 15.83
C GLY A 182 30.62 -13.09 16.63
N ILE A 183 31.81 -13.18 16.04
CA ILE A 183 33.08 -12.76 16.64
C ILE A 183 33.47 -11.40 16.04
N PHE A 184 33.94 -10.51 16.92
CA PHE A 184 34.34 -9.14 16.59
C PHE A 184 35.78 -8.94 17.06
N ILE A 185 36.67 -8.64 16.13
CA ILE A 185 38.12 -8.56 16.37
C ILE A 185 38.59 -7.15 16.01
N PRO A 186 39.04 -6.35 16.99
CA PRO A 186 39.67 -5.06 16.70
C PRO A 186 40.82 -5.22 15.70
N PHE A 187 40.96 -4.28 14.76
CA PHE A 187 42.05 -4.33 13.78
C PHE A 187 43.46 -4.50 14.37
N PRO A 188 43.83 -3.86 15.51
CA PRO A 188 45.14 -4.05 16.12
C PRO A 188 45.43 -5.49 16.58
N ASP A 189 44.39 -6.27 16.86
CA ASP A 189 44.53 -7.65 17.35
C ASP A 189 44.75 -8.64 16.20
N ILE A 190 44.58 -8.21 14.94
CA ILE A 190 44.78 -9.03 13.75
C ILE A 190 46.24 -8.92 13.30
N THR A 191 47.08 -9.79 13.85
CA THR A 191 48.53 -9.77 13.64
C THR A 191 49.01 -10.60 12.46
N THR A 192 48.30 -11.68 12.11
CA THR A 192 48.69 -12.60 11.03
C THR A 192 47.48 -13.11 10.25
N GLU A 193 47.71 -13.52 9.00
CA GLU A 193 46.69 -14.16 8.15
C GLU A 193 46.26 -15.52 8.72
N ALA A 194 47.22 -16.33 9.20
CA ALA A 194 46.93 -17.61 9.84
C ALA A 194 46.06 -17.46 11.09
N GLY A 195 46.36 -16.50 11.98
CA GLY A 195 45.52 -16.24 13.16
C GLY A 195 44.11 -15.76 12.83
N LEU A 196 43.96 -15.04 11.71
CA LEU A 196 42.62 -14.67 11.22
C LEU A 196 41.87 -15.89 10.66
N LEU A 197 42.54 -16.79 9.93
CA LEU A 197 41.94 -18.05 9.46
C LEU A 197 41.48 -18.93 10.63
N GLU A 198 42.29 -19.07 11.68
CA GLU A 198 41.89 -19.77 12.92
C GLU A 198 40.67 -19.11 13.58
N SER A 199 40.58 -17.79 13.55
CA SER A 199 39.43 -17.05 14.08
C SER A 199 38.16 -17.28 13.23
N ILE A 200 38.30 -17.36 11.90
CA ILE A 200 37.21 -17.70 10.99
C ILE A 200 36.71 -19.12 11.27
N TRP A 201 37.63 -20.07 11.45
CA TRP A 201 37.28 -21.44 11.85
C TRP A 201 36.64 -21.51 13.24
N SER A 202 37.14 -20.74 14.21
CA SER A 202 36.53 -20.68 15.54
C SER A 202 35.09 -20.15 15.47
N ALA A 203 34.86 -19.07 14.71
CA ALA A 203 33.52 -18.56 14.47
C ALA A 203 32.64 -19.59 13.73
N TRP A 204 33.20 -20.30 12.75
CA TRP A 204 32.52 -21.39 12.07
C TRP A 204 32.04 -22.43 13.08
N THR A 205 32.90 -23.03 13.90
CA THR A 205 32.46 -24.04 14.87
C THR A 205 31.43 -23.49 15.86
N LYS A 206 31.68 -22.32 16.46
CA LYS A 206 30.84 -21.75 17.54
C LYS A 206 29.48 -21.25 17.07
N LEU A 207 29.37 -20.83 15.81
CA LEU A 207 28.11 -20.37 15.22
C LEU A 207 27.28 -21.51 14.61
N GLN A 208 27.73 -22.77 14.69
CA GLN A 208 26.99 -23.92 14.18
C GLN A 208 25.53 -23.96 14.67
N PRO A 209 25.22 -23.76 15.97
CA PRO A 209 23.82 -23.78 16.42
C PRO A 209 22.94 -22.75 15.71
N LEU A 210 23.47 -21.53 15.47
CA LEU A 210 22.73 -20.48 14.79
C LEU A 210 22.59 -20.74 13.28
N ARG A 211 23.64 -21.31 12.64
CA ARG A 211 23.55 -21.74 11.24
C ARG A 211 22.50 -22.81 11.04
N GLU A 212 22.47 -23.84 11.89
CA GLU A 212 21.48 -24.91 11.83
C GLU A 212 20.06 -24.37 12.03
N TYR A 213 19.88 -23.44 12.98
CA TYR A 213 18.60 -22.78 13.21
C TYR A 213 18.11 -22.02 11.96
N ILE A 214 18.96 -21.19 11.36
CA ILE A 214 18.63 -20.44 10.14
C ILE A 214 18.40 -21.38 8.95
N ARG A 215 19.19 -22.46 8.84
CA ARG A 215 19.03 -23.47 7.80
C ARG A 215 17.68 -24.18 7.91
N THR A 216 17.24 -24.54 9.11
CA THR A 216 15.90 -25.14 9.32
C THR A 216 14.80 -24.19 8.85
N GLU A 217 14.92 -22.89 9.16
CA GLU A 217 14.00 -21.86 8.67
C GLU A 217 14.06 -21.73 7.14
N ALA A 218 15.25 -21.82 6.54
CA ALA A 218 15.44 -21.78 5.10
C ALA A 218 14.86 -23.01 4.38
N GLU A 219 14.99 -24.20 4.96
CA GLU A 219 14.38 -25.43 4.44
C GLU A 219 12.84 -25.34 4.46
N GLN A 220 12.25 -24.79 5.53
CA GLN A 220 10.81 -24.52 5.60
C GLN A 220 10.35 -23.48 4.57
N HIS A 221 11.11 -22.40 4.39
CA HIS A 221 10.85 -21.39 3.36
C HIS A 221 10.90 -22.02 1.96
N ALA A 222 11.95 -22.78 1.64
CA ALA A 222 12.13 -23.43 0.35
C ALA A 222 11.00 -24.41 0.02
N ARG A 223 10.55 -25.22 0.99
CA ARG A 223 9.39 -26.11 0.83
C ARG A 223 8.11 -25.32 0.51
N SER A 224 7.88 -24.23 1.24
CA SER A 224 6.72 -23.35 1.01
C SER A 224 6.77 -22.69 -0.37
N MET A 225 7.96 -22.25 -0.81
CA MET A 225 8.18 -21.71 -2.16
C MET A 225 7.97 -22.77 -3.25
N LYS A 226 8.35 -24.03 -3.00
CA LYS A 226 8.09 -25.14 -3.91
C LYS A 226 6.59 -25.40 -4.07
N VAL A 227 5.84 -25.42 -2.98
CA VAL A 227 4.36 -25.49 -2.99
C VAL A 227 3.75 -24.36 -3.81
N LEU A 228 4.18 -23.11 -3.56
CA LEU A 228 3.72 -21.94 -4.32
C LEU A 228 4.05 -22.06 -5.82
N SER A 229 5.23 -22.57 -6.16
CA SER A 229 5.65 -22.77 -7.55
C SER A 229 4.79 -23.81 -8.27
N GLN A 230 4.40 -24.90 -7.60
CA GLN A 230 3.49 -25.92 -8.15
C GLN A 230 2.12 -25.31 -8.47
N LEU A 231 1.60 -24.46 -7.58
CA LEU A 231 0.36 -23.72 -7.81
C LEU A 231 0.45 -22.66 -8.92
N ASN A 232 1.63 -22.32 -9.44
CA ASN A 232 1.75 -21.37 -10.56
C ASN A 232 1.65 -22.03 -11.93
N ALA A 233 1.64 -23.36 -12.01
CA ALA A 233 1.55 -24.07 -13.28
C ALA A 233 0.32 -23.66 -14.10
N HIS A 234 0.51 -23.49 -15.41
CA HIS A 234 -0.54 -23.22 -16.37
C HIS A 234 -1.28 -24.51 -16.72
N HIS A 235 -2.61 -24.46 -16.60
CA HIS A 235 -3.49 -25.58 -16.93
C HIS A 235 -4.62 -25.09 -17.84
N VAL A 236 -5.27 -26.06 -18.48
CA VAL A 236 -6.47 -25.89 -19.31
C VAL A 236 -7.64 -25.41 -18.43
N ASP A 237 -8.70 -24.90 -19.07
CA ASP A 237 -9.98 -24.54 -18.44
C ASP A 237 -10.42 -25.62 -17.43
N ILE A 238 -10.62 -25.23 -16.17
CA ILE A 238 -10.96 -26.16 -15.08
C ILE A 238 -12.47 -26.12 -14.84
N PRO A 239 -13.20 -27.23 -15.07
CA PRO A 239 -14.65 -27.25 -14.89
C PRO A 239 -15.02 -27.25 -13.40
N LEU A 240 -15.99 -26.43 -13.01
CA LEU A 240 -16.50 -26.26 -11.66
C LEU A 240 -18.04 -26.28 -11.66
N THR A 241 -18.66 -26.97 -10.70
CA THR A 241 -20.13 -26.96 -10.55
C THR A 241 -20.48 -26.41 -9.17
N LEU A 242 -21.25 -25.31 -9.13
CA LEU A 242 -21.76 -24.70 -7.89
C LEU A 242 -23.25 -24.37 -8.08
N TYR A 243 -24.06 -24.58 -7.06
CA TYR A 243 -25.52 -24.34 -7.06
C TYR A 243 -26.27 -24.93 -8.29
N GLY A 244 -25.81 -26.09 -8.79
CA GLY A 244 -26.40 -26.76 -9.95
C GLY A 244 -26.05 -26.16 -11.32
N LYS A 245 -25.15 -25.17 -11.37
CA LYS A 245 -24.63 -24.54 -12.60
C LYS A 245 -23.17 -24.94 -12.83
N THR A 246 -22.76 -25.00 -14.09
CA THR A 246 -21.39 -25.37 -14.49
C THR A 246 -20.65 -24.16 -15.01
N TYR A 247 -19.42 -23.99 -14.52
CA TYR A 247 -18.51 -22.91 -14.79
C TYR A 247 -17.16 -23.46 -15.27
N ASP A 248 -16.41 -22.67 -16.02
CA ASP A 248 -15.02 -22.91 -16.39
C ASP A 248 -14.11 -21.89 -15.72
N ILE A 249 -13.12 -22.34 -14.95
CA ILE A 249 -12.11 -21.46 -14.36
C ILE A 249 -10.93 -21.39 -15.30
N LYS A 250 -10.53 -20.17 -15.69
CA LYS A 250 -9.40 -19.92 -16.59
C LYS A 250 -8.34 -19.12 -15.87
N PHE A 251 -7.11 -19.62 -15.83
CA PHE A 251 -5.97 -18.95 -15.21
C PHE A 251 -5.10 -18.27 -16.26
N GLU A 252 -4.71 -17.02 -15.99
CA GLU A 252 -3.64 -16.34 -16.71
C GLU A 252 -2.26 -16.82 -16.24
N GLY A 253 -1.20 -16.28 -16.85
CA GLY A 253 0.17 -16.54 -16.42
C GLY A 253 0.49 -15.89 -15.10
N ALA A 254 1.25 -16.61 -14.29
CA ALA A 254 1.83 -16.03 -13.09
C ALA A 254 2.89 -15.00 -13.50
N TYR A 255 2.83 -13.80 -12.91
CA TYR A 255 3.80 -12.74 -13.14
C TYR A 255 4.29 -12.13 -11.82
N ASP A 256 5.49 -11.56 -11.84
CA ASP A 256 6.07 -10.86 -10.70
C ASP A 256 5.41 -9.48 -10.58
N TYR A 257 4.75 -9.21 -9.46
CA TYR A 257 4.01 -7.95 -9.23
C TYR A 257 4.79 -6.96 -8.35
N LYS A 258 5.57 -7.47 -7.39
CA LYS A 258 6.51 -6.72 -6.52
C LYS A 258 7.69 -7.62 -6.18
N SER A 259 8.79 -7.07 -5.63
CA SER A 259 9.91 -7.86 -5.13
C SER A 259 9.39 -8.95 -4.17
N ASN A 260 9.67 -10.21 -4.50
CA ASN A 260 9.23 -11.42 -3.79
C ASN A 260 7.71 -11.70 -3.76
N ASN A 261 6.93 -11.07 -4.64
CA ASN A 261 5.49 -11.32 -4.77
C ASN A 261 5.11 -11.73 -6.18
N ARG A 262 4.39 -12.84 -6.30
CA ARG A 262 3.80 -13.34 -7.55
C ARG A 262 2.29 -13.26 -7.53
N ARG A 263 1.72 -13.02 -8.70
CA ARG A 263 0.28 -12.94 -8.88
C ARG A 263 -0.13 -13.79 -10.08
N GLN A 264 -1.20 -14.56 -9.93
CA GLN A 264 -1.84 -15.27 -11.01
C GLN A 264 -3.32 -14.91 -11.05
N LYS A 265 -3.77 -14.26 -12.12
CA LYS A 265 -5.18 -13.90 -12.30
C LYS A 265 -5.99 -15.12 -12.75
N PHE A 266 -7.27 -15.13 -12.42
CA PHE A 266 -8.22 -16.10 -12.95
C PHE A 266 -9.57 -15.45 -13.24
N GLY A 267 -10.31 -16.02 -14.19
CA GLY A 267 -11.72 -15.72 -14.43
C GLY A 267 -12.56 -16.98 -14.33
N VAL A 268 -13.81 -16.84 -13.90
CA VAL A 268 -14.79 -17.92 -13.74
C VAL A 268 -15.92 -17.66 -14.72
N TYR A 269 -16.17 -18.59 -15.64
CA TYR A 269 -17.06 -18.36 -16.78
C TYR A 269 -18.23 -19.35 -16.80
N GLU A 270 -19.48 -18.89 -16.88
CA GLU A 270 -20.64 -19.75 -17.20
C GLU A 270 -20.91 -19.66 -18.70
N LYS A 271 -20.83 -20.77 -19.45
CA LYS A 271 -21.05 -20.80 -20.92
C LYS A 271 -20.27 -19.72 -21.70
N GLY A 272 -19.07 -19.38 -21.23
CA GLY A 272 -18.22 -18.34 -21.84
C GLY A 272 -18.44 -16.92 -21.32
N GLN A 273 -19.43 -16.67 -20.45
CA GLN A 273 -19.67 -15.37 -19.81
C GLN A 273 -18.95 -15.30 -18.46
N LEU A 274 -18.16 -14.25 -18.23
CA LEU A 274 -17.46 -14.05 -16.95
C LEU A 274 -18.46 -13.76 -15.81
N VAL A 275 -18.46 -14.61 -14.79
CA VAL A 275 -19.32 -14.52 -13.59
C VAL A 275 -18.57 -13.90 -12.41
N ALA A 276 -17.28 -14.21 -12.28
CA ALA A 276 -16.41 -13.65 -11.26
C ALA A 276 -14.96 -13.65 -11.76
N ASP A 277 -14.17 -12.66 -11.35
CA ASP A 277 -12.74 -12.65 -11.58
C ASP A 277 -11.97 -12.57 -10.26
N GLY A 278 -10.70 -12.91 -10.30
CA GLY A 278 -9.91 -13.00 -9.09
C GLY A 278 -8.43 -13.16 -9.33
N MET A 279 -7.70 -13.30 -8.22
CA MET A 279 -6.27 -13.50 -8.25
C MET A 279 -5.80 -14.37 -7.09
N LEU A 280 -4.82 -15.23 -7.40
CA LEU A 280 -3.98 -15.92 -6.44
C LEU A 280 -2.76 -15.05 -6.22
N ASP A 281 -2.68 -14.47 -5.03
CA ASP A 281 -1.58 -13.65 -4.59
C ASP A 281 -0.65 -14.47 -3.71
N GLN A 282 0.58 -14.61 -4.16
CA GLN A 282 1.66 -15.26 -3.43
C GLN A 282 2.60 -14.15 -2.96
N TYR A 283 2.67 -13.92 -1.66
CA TYR A 283 3.51 -12.85 -1.14
C TYR A 283 4.16 -13.24 0.18
N LEU A 284 5.37 -12.73 0.36
CA LEU A 284 6.07 -12.82 1.63
C LEU A 284 5.51 -11.74 2.57
N ARG A 285 4.51 -12.10 3.37
CA ARG A 285 4.09 -11.23 4.48
C ARG A 285 5.07 -11.46 5.61
N GLU A 286 6.21 -10.78 5.55
CA GLU A 286 7.34 -10.92 6.47
C GLU A 286 6.90 -11.42 7.86
N PRO A 287 7.28 -12.64 8.27
CA PRO A 287 8.19 -13.59 7.59
C PRO A 287 7.51 -14.70 6.77
N TYR A 288 6.18 -14.70 6.61
CA TYR A 288 5.45 -15.89 6.17
C TYR A 288 5.17 -15.92 4.67
N GLU A 289 5.27 -17.11 4.10
CA GLU A 289 4.86 -17.47 2.75
C GLU A 289 3.33 -17.64 2.78
N VAL A 290 2.65 -16.61 2.31
CA VAL A 290 1.18 -16.54 2.35
C VAL A 290 0.63 -16.72 0.96
N LEU A 291 -0.36 -17.61 0.85
CA LEU A 291 -1.26 -17.68 -0.29
C LEU A 291 -2.55 -16.93 0.04
N GLY A 292 -2.83 -15.89 -0.73
CA GLY A 292 -4.08 -15.14 -0.69
C GLY A 292 -4.92 -15.45 -1.92
N ILE A 293 -6.23 -15.65 -1.74
CA ILE A 293 -7.18 -15.80 -2.86
C ILE A 293 -8.18 -14.67 -2.78
N PHE A 294 -8.27 -13.93 -3.88
CA PHE A 294 -9.11 -12.76 -4.02
C PHE A 294 -10.15 -13.00 -5.10
N VAL A 295 -11.37 -12.54 -4.86
CA VAL A 295 -12.48 -12.56 -5.82
C VAL A 295 -13.05 -11.14 -5.87
N ASN A 296 -13.24 -10.60 -7.07
CA ASN A 296 -13.68 -9.23 -7.34
C ASN A 296 -12.91 -8.16 -6.53
N GLY A 297 -11.62 -8.38 -6.31
CA GLY A 297 -10.74 -7.48 -5.56
C GLY A 297 -10.74 -7.66 -4.03
N TYR A 298 -11.59 -8.52 -3.46
CA TYR A 298 -11.67 -8.78 -2.02
C TYR A 298 -10.97 -10.08 -1.65
N GLY A 299 -10.20 -10.08 -0.56
CA GLY A 299 -9.47 -11.26 -0.10
C GLY A 299 -10.32 -12.18 0.76
N HIS A 300 -10.61 -13.39 0.26
CA HIS A 300 -11.49 -14.35 0.94
C HIS A 300 -10.70 -15.41 1.70
N ILE A 301 -9.55 -15.83 1.19
CA ILE A 301 -8.71 -16.84 1.83
C ILE A 301 -7.31 -16.25 2.02
N TYR A 302 -6.76 -16.48 3.21
CA TYR A 302 -5.36 -16.22 3.53
C TYR A 302 -4.84 -17.40 4.32
N THR A 303 -3.84 -18.09 3.78
CA THR A 303 -3.26 -19.27 4.42
C THR A 303 -1.75 -19.19 4.45
N ASN A 304 -1.19 -19.58 5.59
CA ASN A 304 0.25 -19.70 5.79
C ASN A 304 0.68 -21.11 5.39
N LEU A 305 1.69 -21.22 4.53
CA LEU A 305 2.14 -22.51 4.01
C LEU A 305 3.20 -23.19 4.88
N ARG A 306 3.78 -22.51 5.87
CA ARG A 306 4.78 -23.11 6.78
C ARG A 306 4.23 -24.29 7.58
N GLN A 307 2.91 -24.34 7.78
CA GLN A 307 2.25 -25.42 8.52
C GLN A 307 2.27 -26.76 7.75
N LEU A 308 2.51 -26.75 6.44
CA LEU A 308 2.58 -27.96 5.60
C LEU A 308 3.83 -28.83 5.87
N SER A 309 4.65 -28.50 6.88
CA SER A 309 6.01 -29.00 7.04
C SER A 309 6.28 -29.88 8.28
N THR A 310 5.28 -30.10 9.15
CA THR A 310 5.51 -30.73 10.46
C THR A 310 5.22 -32.24 10.51
N GLU A 311 4.51 -32.79 9.52
CA GLU A 311 4.07 -34.19 9.50
C GLU A 311 4.45 -34.87 8.18
N THR A 312 4.65 -36.18 8.21
CA THR A 312 5.05 -36.98 7.03
C THR A 312 3.99 -36.97 5.92
N VAL A 313 2.73 -36.88 6.31
CA VAL A 313 1.56 -36.69 5.45
C VAL A 313 0.67 -35.68 6.15
N TYR A 314 0.45 -34.52 5.52
CA TYR A 314 -0.29 -33.42 6.12
C TYR A 314 -1.61 -33.18 5.38
N GLU A 315 -2.74 -33.33 6.09
CA GLU A 315 -4.05 -32.91 5.58
C GLU A 315 -4.14 -31.37 5.63
N TRP A 316 -4.15 -30.72 4.48
CA TRP A 316 -4.21 -29.27 4.39
C TRP A 316 -5.62 -28.75 4.59
N TYR A 317 -5.92 -28.38 5.83
CA TYR A 317 -7.13 -27.64 6.21
C TYR A 317 -6.85 -26.14 6.31
N ILE A 318 -7.68 -25.32 5.66
CA ILE A 318 -7.60 -23.86 5.76
C ILE A 318 -8.64 -23.38 6.77
N THR A 319 -8.18 -22.74 7.85
CA THR A 319 -9.08 -22.09 8.82
C THR A 319 -9.53 -20.73 8.30
N LYS A 320 -10.84 -20.48 8.25
CA LYS A 320 -11.41 -19.19 7.88
C LYS A 320 -12.01 -18.53 9.13
N SER A 321 -11.43 -17.39 9.52
CA SER A 321 -12.03 -16.50 10.52
C SER A 321 -12.68 -15.30 9.82
N PHE A 322 -13.86 -14.93 10.29
CA PHE A 322 -14.57 -13.73 9.87
C PHE A 322 -14.29 -12.64 10.91
N ARG A 323 -13.70 -11.52 10.48
CA ARG A 323 -13.41 -10.35 11.33
C ARG A 323 -14.08 -9.12 10.75
N TYR A 324 -15.39 -9.05 10.86
CA TYR A 324 -16.16 -7.82 10.74
C TYR A 324 -16.29 -7.17 12.12
N HIS A 325 -16.35 -5.85 12.19
CA HIS A 325 -16.52 -5.14 13.46
C HIS A 325 -17.86 -5.53 14.11
N LYS A 326 -17.87 -5.63 15.46
CA LYS A 326 -19.12 -5.84 16.22
C LYS A 326 -20.07 -4.68 15.95
N GLN A 327 -21.23 -4.99 15.40
CA GLN A 327 -22.36 -4.09 15.23
C GLN A 327 -23.44 -4.52 16.24
N ASP A 328 -23.89 -3.61 17.10
CA ASP A 328 -25.08 -3.75 17.97
C ASP A 328 -25.25 -5.09 18.72
N GLY A 329 -24.17 -5.64 19.26
CA GLY A 329 -24.22 -6.83 20.13
C GLY A 329 -24.64 -8.15 19.45
N LYS A 330 -24.92 -8.16 18.14
CA LYS A 330 -25.17 -9.38 17.34
C LYS A 330 -23.87 -9.86 16.69
N ASP A 331 -23.60 -11.17 16.79
CA ASP A 331 -22.37 -11.79 16.26
C ASP A 331 -22.51 -12.12 14.77
N ILE A 332 -22.64 -11.07 13.92
CA ILE A 332 -22.78 -11.17 12.46
C ILE A 332 -21.63 -12.00 11.84
N ASN A 333 -20.44 -11.96 12.45
CA ASN A 333 -19.31 -12.81 12.05
C ASN A 333 -19.63 -14.29 12.13
N ARG A 334 -20.29 -14.71 13.20
CA ARG A 334 -20.69 -16.10 13.41
C ARG A 334 -21.75 -16.53 12.41
N GLU A 335 -22.65 -15.63 12.02
CA GLU A 335 -23.68 -15.92 11.01
C GLU A 335 -23.07 -16.14 9.62
N TYR A 336 -22.21 -15.22 9.15
CA TYR A 336 -21.51 -15.41 7.86
C TYR A 336 -20.61 -16.63 7.87
N GLN A 337 -19.98 -16.93 9.00
CA GLN A 337 -19.20 -18.13 9.18
C GLN A 337 -20.06 -19.38 9.04
N LEU A 338 -21.19 -19.45 9.74
CA LEU A 338 -22.13 -20.58 9.62
C LEU A 338 -22.61 -20.74 8.18
N LYS A 339 -23.11 -19.66 7.55
CA LYS A 339 -23.57 -19.67 6.15
C LYS A 339 -22.48 -20.16 5.18
N ALA A 340 -21.25 -19.66 5.34
CA ALA A 340 -20.14 -20.05 4.48
C ALA A 340 -19.76 -21.53 4.65
N PHE A 341 -19.70 -22.04 5.88
CA PHE A 341 -19.37 -23.44 6.14
C PHE A 341 -20.51 -24.41 5.78
N GLU A 342 -21.76 -23.99 5.91
CA GLU A 342 -22.93 -24.71 5.38
C GLU A 342 -22.89 -24.77 3.85
N ALA A 343 -22.58 -23.64 3.18
CA ALA A 343 -22.43 -23.61 1.73
C ALA A 343 -21.28 -24.50 1.26
N LEU A 344 -20.12 -24.48 1.94
CA LEU A 344 -19.00 -25.38 1.66
C LEU A 344 -19.43 -26.86 1.80
N ALA A 345 -20.08 -27.23 2.91
CA ALA A 345 -20.53 -28.60 3.14
C ALA A 345 -21.56 -29.06 2.09
N ALA A 346 -22.52 -28.19 1.73
CA ALA A 346 -23.53 -28.46 0.70
C ALA A 346 -22.91 -28.70 -0.69
N HIS A 347 -21.71 -28.16 -0.93
CA HIS A 347 -20.94 -28.35 -2.17
C HIS A 347 -19.84 -29.41 -2.06
N GLY A 348 -19.93 -30.31 -1.06
CA GLY A 348 -19.09 -31.50 -0.95
C GLY A 348 -17.71 -31.25 -0.33
N PHE A 349 -17.46 -30.10 0.30
CA PHE A 349 -16.24 -29.87 1.05
C PHE A 349 -16.24 -30.64 2.37
N GLN A 350 -15.11 -31.24 2.72
CA GLN A 350 -14.90 -31.75 4.07
C GLN A 350 -14.59 -30.57 4.99
N VAL A 351 -15.48 -30.32 5.95
CA VAL A 351 -15.37 -29.23 6.92
C VAL A 351 -15.16 -29.77 8.33
N ARG A 352 -14.31 -29.11 9.13
CA ARG A 352 -14.05 -29.39 10.54
C ARG A 352 -14.01 -28.07 11.29
N ASP A 353 -14.92 -27.86 12.24
CA ASP A 353 -15.12 -26.59 12.96
C ASP A 353 -15.21 -25.40 11.99
N ASN A 354 -14.15 -24.60 11.91
CA ASN A 354 -14.03 -23.40 11.07
C ASN A 354 -12.94 -23.56 10.01
N ALA A 355 -12.69 -24.79 9.58
CA ALA A 355 -11.70 -25.13 8.57
C ALA A 355 -12.27 -26.07 7.50
N PHE A 356 -11.76 -25.96 6.28
CA PHE A 356 -12.15 -26.82 5.16
C PHE A 356 -10.92 -27.47 4.53
N TYR A 357 -11.07 -28.72 4.09
CA TYR A 357 -10.02 -29.51 3.45
C TYR A 357 -9.74 -29.00 2.03
N VAL A 358 -8.45 -28.90 1.69
CA VAL A 358 -7.99 -28.53 0.34
C VAL A 358 -7.31 -29.69 -0.38
N GLY A 359 -6.43 -30.40 0.32
CA GLY A 359 -5.64 -31.51 -0.24
C GLY A 359 -4.68 -32.10 0.79
N THR A 360 -3.97 -33.17 0.42
CA THR A 360 -2.98 -33.84 1.27
C THR A 360 -1.58 -33.64 0.71
N TYR A 361 -0.71 -33.02 1.49
CA TYR A 361 0.69 -32.83 1.15
C TYR A 361 1.54 -33.98 1.72
N ASP A 362 2.40 -34.58 0.90
CA ASP A 362 3.38 -35.57 1.32
C ASP A 362 4.77 -34.93 1.38
N SER A 363 5.35 -34.90 2.58
CA SER A 363 6.63 -34.24 2.82
C SER A 363 7.82 -35.01 2.24
N HIS A 364 7.68 -36.31 1.94
CA HIS A 364 8.76 -37.12 1.38
C HIS A 364 8.87 -36.93 -0.14
N SER A 365 7.74 -36.96 -0.83
CA SER A 365 7.68 -36.69 -2.27
C SER A 365 7.68 -35.20 -2.60
N GLU A 366 7.47 -34.35 -1.59
CA GLU A 366 7.34 -32.89 -1.70
C GLU A 366 6.26 -32.47 -2.71
N GLN A 367 5.16 -33.22 -2.76
CA GLN A 367 4.05 -33.04 -3.68
C GLN A 367 2.71 -33.24 -2.95
N PHE A 368 1.66 -32.65 -3.52
CA PHE A 368 0.30 -33.02 -3.14
C PHE A 368 -0.08 -34.36 -3.77
N LYS A 369 -0.87 -35.16 -3.04
CA LYS A 369 -1.46 -36.38 -3.58
C LYS A 369 -2.48 -36.06 -4.67
N GLU A 370 -3.19 -34.95 -4.52
CA GLU A 370 -4.14 -34.45 -5.50
C GLU A 370 -3.46 -33.66 -6.63
N PRO A 371 -3.98 -33.71 -7.86
CA PRO A 371 -3.51 -32.87 -8.96
C PRO A 371 -3.64 -31.37 -8.63
N VAL A 372 -2.69 -30.56 -9.12
CA VAL A 372 -2.70 -29.10 -8.93
C VAL A 372 -3.99 -28.45 -9.42
N GLU A 373 -4.57 -28.95 -10.51
CA GLU A 373 -5.86 -28.50 -11.06
C GLU A 373 -6.99 -28.65 -10.03
N GLN A 374 -7.01 -29.79 -9.32
CA GLN A 374 -8.00 -30.05 -8.28
C GLN A 374 -7.80 -29.12 -7.08
N LEU A 375 -6.55 -28.89 -6.66
CA LEU A 375 -6.25 -27.93 -5.57
C LEU A 375 -6.72 -26.52 -5.93
N LYS A 376 -6.41 -26.05 -7.14
CA LYS A 376 -6.86 -24.73 -7.64
C LYS A 376 -8.37 -24.64 -7.70
N LYS A 377 -9.04 -25.68 -8.22
CA LYS A 377 -10.50 -25.77 -8.24
C LYS A 377 -11.08 -25.63 -6.84
N THR A 378 -10.57 -26.39 -5.88
CA THR A 378 -11.04 -26.38 -4.48
C THR A 378 -10.85 -25.00 -3.85
N LEU A 379 -9.68 -24.39 -4.05
CA LEU A 379 -9.36 -23.06 -3.52
C LEU A 379 -10.26 -21.95 -4.10
N VAL A 380 -10.46 -21.93 -5.42
CA VAL A 380 -11.34 -20.95 -6.09
C VAL A 380 -12.79 -21.18 -5.71
N ALA A 381 -13.26 -22.43 -5.73
CA ALA A 381 -14.63 -22.78 -5.35
C ALA A 381 -14.94 -22.37 -3.90
N ALA A 382 -14.02 -22.62 -2.96
CA ALA A 382 -14.18 -22.19 -1.58
C ALA A 382 -14.23 -20.66 -1.48
N ALA A 383 -13.36 -19.94 -2.19
CA ALA A 383 -13.35 -18.48 -2.19
C ALA A 383 -14.67 -17.91 -2.74
N LEU A 384 -15.21 -18.48 -3.82
CA LEU A 384 -16.49 -18.08 -4.40
C LEU A 384 -17.66 -18.33 -3.45
N LEU A 385 -17.73 -19.50 -2.81
CA LEU A 385 -18.79 -19.83 -1.84
C LEU A 385 -18.72 -18.94 -0.60
N ILE A 386 -17.51 -18.64 -0.10
CA ILE A 386 -17.31 -17.71 1.01
C ILE A 386 -17.71 -16.28 0.59
N ALA A 387 -17.38 -15.87 -0.63
CA ALA A 387 -17.74 -14.56 -1.17
C ALA A 387 -19.26 -14.42 -1.34
N ASP A 388 -19.94 -15.43 -1.87
CA ASP A 388 -21.41 -15.49 -2.02
C ASP A 388 -22.10 -15.45 -0.65
N SER A 389 -21.61 -16.26 0.29
CA SER A 389 -22.16 -16.32 1.66
C SER A 389 -21.96 -15.02 2.44
N SER A 390 -20.95 -14.23 2.07
CA SER A 390 -20.70 -12.89 2.63
C SER A 390 -21.32 -11.77 1.79
N GLN A 391 -22.14 -12.10 0.79
CA GLN A 391 -22.82 -11.15 -0.13
C GLN A 391 -21.87 -10.24 -0.92
N MET A 392 -20.60 -10.66 -1.09
CA MET A 392 -19.60 -9.92 -1.88
C MET A 392 -19.69 -10.23 -3.37
N ILE A 393 -20.28 -11.38 -3.70
CA ILE A 393 -20.72 -11.77 -5.04
C ILE A 393 -22.09 -12.44 -4.93
N THR A 394 -22.75 -12.69 -6.05
CA THR A 394 -23.94 -13.54 -6.09
C THR A 394 -23.78 -14.56 -7.21
N LEU A 395 -23.71 -15.83 -6.85
CA LEU A 395 -23.59 -16.92 -7.81
C LEU A 395 -24.97 -17.36 -8.32
N PRO A 396 -25.14 -17.58 -9.64
CA PRO A 396 -26.37 -18.13 -10.20
C PRO A 396 -26.74 -19.48 -9.59
N ARG A 397 -28.02 -19.66 -9.27
CA ARG A 397 -28.61 -20.93 -8.78
C ARG A 397 -29.42 -21.58 -9.91
N ALA A 398 -29.42 -22.90 -10.00
CA ALA A 398 -30.29 -23.62 -10.92
C ALA A 398 -31.75 -23.53 -10.45
N ASP A 399 -32.67 -23.24 -11.37
CA ASP A 399 -34.11 -23.27 -11.10
C ASP A 399 -34.50 -24.66 -10.61
N SER A 400 -34.95 -24.76 -9.36
CA SER A 400 -35.54 -25.99 -8.84
C SER A 400 -36.92 -26.18 -9.47
N ALA A 401 -36.94 -26.76 -10.67
CA ALA A 401 -38.16 -27.30 -11.27
C ALA A 401 -38.62 -28.51 -10.45
N GLY A 402 -39.61 -28.32 -9.57
CA GLY A 402 -40.21 -29.46 -8.86
C GLY A 402 -40.91 -29.18 -7.52
N MET A 403 -41.65 -28.08 -7.38
CA MET A 403 -42.79 -28.03 -6.45
C MET A 403 -43.86 -27.11 -7.07
N GLN A 404 -45.01 -27.69 -7.42
CA GLN A 404 -46.15 -27.01 -8.06
C GLN A 404 -46.98 -26.17 -7.05
N PRO A 405 -47.82 -25.26 -7.56
CA PRO A 405 -48.02 -23.92 -7.02
C PRO A 405 -49.13 -23.85 -5.96
N ALA A 406 -48.99 -22.94 -5.00
CA ALA A 406 -50.14 -22.38 -4.30
C ALA A 406 -50.43 -21.02 -4.96
N GLU A 407 -51.59 -20.98 -5.62
CA GLU A 407 -52.36 -19.87 -6.19
C GLU A 407 -51.76 -18.45 -6.12
N GLU A 408 -51.60 -17.84 -7.31
CA GLU A 408 -51.49 -16.39 -7.46
C GLU A 408 -52.71 -15.70 -6.83
N PRO A 409 -52.53 -14.68 -5.98
CA PRO A 409 -53.35 -13.50 -6.08
C PRO A 409 -52.76 -12.57 -7.14
N ALA A 410 -53.69 -11.98 -7.87
CA ALA A 410 -53.54 -10.94 -8.88
C ALA A 410 -52.39 -9.94 -8.63
N ALA A 411 -51.83 -9.46 -9.73
CA ALA A 411 -50.92 -8.32 -9.77
C ALA A 411 -51.40 -7.17 -8.88
N GLU A 412 -50.69 -6.91 -7.78
CA GLU A 412 -50.66 -5.65 -7.04
C GLU A 412 -49.49 -5.66 -6.03
N ASN A 413 -48.60 -4.68 -6.18
CA ASN A 413 -47.52 -4.28 -5.27
C ASN A 413 -46.32 -5.25 -5.06
N LEU A 414 -45.28 -5.09 -5.88
CA LEU A 414 -43.89 -5.42 -5.52
C LEU A 414 -43.30 -4.28 -4.67
N ALA A 415 -43.66 -4.29 -3.39
CA ALA A 415 -42.88 -3.71 -2.31
C ALA A 415 -42.68 -4.80 -1.27
N GLU A 416 -41.54 -4.76 -0.56
CA GLU A 416 -41.15 -5.58 0.62
C GLU A 416 -40.49 -6.94 0.29
N GLU A 417 -39.30 -7.31 0.78
CA GLU A 417 -38.52 -6.88 1.96
C GLU A 417 -37.00 -7.06 1.69
N ILE A 418 -36.29 -5.94 1.50
CA ILE A 418 -34.88 -5.80 1.91
C ILE A 418 -34.98 -5.42 3.38
N GLU A 419 -34.57 -6.27 4.32
CA GLU A 419 -34.49 -5.79 5.71
C GLU A 419 -33.33 -4.79 5.83
N ASP A 420 -33.73 -3.59 6.24
CA ASP A 420 -33.03 -2.32 6.21
C ASP A 420 -31.81 -2.23 7.13
N GLY A 421 -30.65 -1.96 6.53
CA GLY A 421 -29.51 -1.35 7.23
C GLY A 421 -29.08 0.00 6.67
N TYR A 422 -29.58 0.37 5.48
CA TYR A 422 -29.23 1.60 4.78
C TYR A 422 -30.52 2.29 4.33
N GLU A 423 -31.28 2.75 5.31
CA GLU A 423 -32.30 3.77 5.08
C GLU A 423 -31.57 5.08 4.79
N HIS A 424 -32.01 5.78 3.75
CA HIS A 424 -31.52 7.11 3.44
C HIS A 424 -32.45 8.13 4.08
N ASN A 425 -31.87 9.19 4.63
CA ASN A 425 -32.59 10.30 5.20
C ASN A 425 -32.00 11.60 4.66
N PHE A 426 -32.79 12.32 3.87
CA PHE A 426 -32.44 13.63 3.35
C PHE A 426 -32.84 14.78 4.28
N ASP A 427 -33.28 14.51 5.52
CA ASP A 427 -33.48 15.57 6.52
C ASP A 427 -32.15 16.23 6.86
N LEU A 428 -32.03 17.51 6.48
CA LEU A 428 -30.83 18.30 6.70
C LEU A 428 -30.43 18.35 8.18
N SER A 429 -31.38 18.34 9.12
CA SER A 429 -31.09 18.37 10.56
C SER A 429 -30.38 17.08 11.00
N VAL A 430 -30.83 15.93 10.48
CA VAL A 430 -30.22 14.61 10.73
C VAL A 430 -28.84 14.54 10.09
N ILE A 431 -28.71 15.00 8.85
CA ILE A 431 -27.42 15.06 8.14
C ILE A 431 -26.44 15.95 8.92
N MET A 432 -26.85 17.14 9.35
CA MET A 432 -26.00 18.06 10.09
C MET A 432 -25.59 17.48 11.45
N ALA A 433 -26.47 16.75 12.14
CA ALA A 433 -26.14 16.06 13.38
C ALA A 433 -25.10 14.95 13.17
N ASN A 434 -25.28 14.13 12.13
CA ASN A 434 -24.35 13.06 11.75
C ASN A 434 -22.96 13.61 11.37
N ILE A 435 -22.93 14.73 10.65
CA ILE A 435 -21.68 15.39 10.25
C ILE A 435 -20.99 16.04 11.45
N GLY A 436 -21.74 16.68 12.35
CA GLY A 436 -21.20 17.33 13.55
C GLY A 436 -20.50 16.38 14.53
N GLY A 437 -20.76 15.06 14.45
CA GLY A 437 -20.05 14.03 15.21
C GLY A 437 -18.73 13.56 14.60
N SER A 438 -18.33 14.08 13.42
CA SER A 438 -17.12 13.66 12.71
C SER A 438 -15.90 14.56 13.01
N GLU A 439 -14.69 14.03 12.87
CA GLU A 439 -13.41 14.78 13.08
C GLU A 439 -13.12 15.84 12.00
N LEU A 440 -14.05 16.08 11.05
CA LEU A 440 -13.90 17.08 10.00
C LEU A 440 -14.93 18.20 10.22
N THR A 441 -14.44 19.41 10.47
CA THR A 441 -15.28 20.59 10.64
C THR A 441 -15.53 21.30 9.30
N TYR A 442 -16.73 21.11 8.75
CA TYR A 442 -17.28 22.00 7.71
C TYR A 442 -18.24 23.00 8.36
N ALA A 443 -18.22 24.24 7.88
CA ALA A 443 -19.17 25.23 8.34
C ALA A 443 -20.61 24.78 8.06
N PRO A 444 -21.56 24.94 9.00
CA PRO A 444 -22.97 24.60 8.80
C PRO A 444 -23.60 25.17 7.52
N SER A 445 -23.17 26.37 7.11
CA SER A 445 -23.59 27.00 5.85
C SER A 445 -23.15 26.20 4.62
N ILE A 446 -21.92 25.66 4.61
CA ILE A 446 -21.41 24.85 3.49
C ILE A 446 -22.23 23.57 3.36
N ILE A 447 -22.52 22.88 4.46
CA ILE A 447 -23.32 21.64 4.44
C ILE A 447 -24.73 21.93 3.93
N ARG A 448 -25.37 22.99 4.43
CA ARG A 448 -26.71 23.41 3.99
C ARG A 448 -26.73 23.74 2.51
N ASP A 449 -25.80 24.55 2.04
CA ASP A 449 -25.79 24.99 0.64
C ASP A 449 -25.48 23.81 -0.29
N PHE A 450 -24.59 22.87 0.11
CA PHE A 450 -24.34 21.63 -0.61
C PHE A 450 -25.57 20.71 -0.67
N HIS A 451 -26.28 20.56 0.45
CA HIS A 451 -27.53 19.83 0.52
C HIS A 451 -28.57 20.41 -0.44
N LEU A 452 -28.82 21.72 -0.36
CA LEU A 452 -29.79 22.40 -1.22
C LEU A 452 -29.43 22.24 -2.70
N ASN A 453 -28.16 22.40 -3.07
CA ASN A 453 -27.71 22.21 -4.45
C ASN A 453 -27.94 20.78 -4.96
N LEU A 454 -27.88 19.77 -4.08
CA LEU A 454 -28.17 18.39 -4.45
C LEU A 454 -29.67 18.10 -4.56
N VAL A 455 -30.50 18.60 -3.64
CA VAL A 455 -31.91 18.15 -3.54
C VAL A 455 -32.95 19.11 -4.12
N SER A 456 -32.57 20.33 -4.53
CA SER A 456 -33.55 21.35 -4.96
C SER A 456 -34.27 21.05 -6.27
N LEU A 457 -33.76 20.12 -7.08
CA LEU A 457 -34.36 19.71 -8.35
C LEU A 457 -34.81 18.25 -8.25
N GLU A 458 -35.95 17.91 -8.83
CA GLU A 458 -36.55 16.57 -8.70
C GLU A 458 -35.86 15.49 -9.56
N ASP A 459 -35.25 15.89 -10.68
CA ASP A 459 -34.74 14.98 -11.72
C ASP A 459 -33.32 15.32 -12.19
N LYS A 460 -32.68 16.33 -11.59
CA LYS A 460 -31.35 16.80 -11.96
C LYS A 460 -30.50 17.13 -10.72
N HIS A 461 -29.82 16.13 -10.19
CA HIS A 461 -28.90 16.29 -9.05
C HIS A 461 -27.45 16.37 -9.52
N PHE A 462 -27.07 17.49 -10.13
CA PHE A 462 -25.70 17.69 -10.61
C PHE A 462 -25.04 18.91 -9.96
N VAL A 463 -23.99 18.66 -9.17
CA VAL A 463 -23.25 19.71 -8.44
C VAL A 463 -21.77 19.67 -8.80
N ILE A 464 -21.17 20.84 -8.97
CA ILE A 464 -19.75 21.02 -9.21
C ILE A 464 -19.14 21.75 -8.01
N LEU A 465 -18.18 21.11 -7.36
CA LEU A 465 -17.38 21.68 -6.29
C LEU A 465 -16.06 22.20 -6.86
N ASN A 466 -15.88 23.51 -6.86
CA ASN A 466 -14.59 24.12 -7.20
C ASN A 466 -13.89 24.67 -5.94
N GLY A 467 -12.58 24.82 -6.00
CA GLY A 467 -11.81 25.44 -4.92
C GLY A 467 -10.36 25.01 -4.92
N ILE A 468 -9.56 25.61 -4.04
CA ILE A 468 -8.13 25.28 -3.91
C ILE A 468 -7.93 23.81 -3.53
N SER A 469 -6.78 23.27 -3.89
CA SER A 469 -6.46 21.87 -3.63
C SER A 469 -6.27 21.61 -2.13
N GLY A 470 -6.91 20.56 -1.60
CA GLY A 470 -6.79 20.19 -0.19
C GLY A 470 -7.76 20.88 0.78
N THR A 471 -8.83 21.51 0.31
CA THR A 471 -9.95 22.00 1.15
C THR A 471 -10.95 20.92 1.56
N GLY A 472 -10.81 19.69 1.04
CA GLY A 472 -11.67 18.57 1.41
C GLY A 472 -12.87 18.33 0.52
N LYS A 473 -12.96 18.91 -0.69
CA LYS A 473 -14.08 18.71 -1.64
C LYS A 473 -14.60 17.27 -1.73
N THR A 474 -13.72 16.31 -2.07
CA THR A 474 -14.08 14.89 -2.15
C THR A 474 -14.49 14.30 -0.80
N GLN A 475 -13.90 14.79 0.30
CA GLN A 475 -14.27 14.38 1.66
C GLN A 475 -15.64 14.91 2.07
N LEU A 476 -16.04 16.12 1.67
CA LEU A 476 -17.39 16.63 1.87
C LEU A 476 -18.42 15.72 1.18
N CYS A 477 -18.17 15.31 -0.06
CA CYS A 477 -19.07 14.41 -0.79
C CYS A 477 -19.26 13.07 -0.06
N LEU A 478 -18.16 12.44 0.36
CA LEU A 478 -18.18 11.16 1.08
C LEU A 478 -18.89 11.29 2.43
N LEU A 479 -18.57 12.34 3.18
CA LEU A 479 -19.15 12.61 4.48
C LEU A 479 -20.66 12.86 4.37
N TYR A 480 -21.08 13.64 3.39
CA TYR A 480 -22.50 13.90 3.12
C TYR A 480 -23.24 12.62 2.72
N ALA A 481 -22.71 11.85 1.76
CA ALA A 481 -23.33 10.60 1.33
C ALA A 481 -23.46 9.60 2.48
N ASN A 482 -22.44 9.48 3.34
CA ASN A 482 -22.53 8.63 4.53
C ASN A 482 -23.54 9.16 5.54
N ALA A 483 -23.59 10.47 5.77
CA ALA A 483 -24.56 11.08 6.68
C ALA A 483 -26.01 10.89 6.22
N VAL A 484 -26.28 10.92 4.91
CA VAL A 484 -27.58 10.59 4.32
C VAL A 484 -27.99 9.16 4.68
N TYR A 485 -27.05 8.22 4.72
CA TYR A 485 -27.31 6.83 5.08
C TYR A 485 -27.11 6.52 6.58
N GLY A 486 -26.96 7.54 7.43
CA GLY A 486 -26.71 7.38 8.86
C GLY A 486 -25.38 6.70 9.21
N GLN A 487 -24.43 6.65 8.28
CA GLN A 487 -23.16 5.93 8.44
C GLN A 487 -22.04 6.85 8.91
N PRO A 488 -21.05 6.31 9.67
CA PRO A 488 -19.82 7.03 10.00
C PRO A 488 -18.99 7.39 8.75
N ARG A 489 -18.10 8.39 8.87
CA ARG A 489 -17.22 8.85 7.77
C ARG A 489 -16.42 7.73 7.10
N ASP A 490 -15.76 6.88 7.89
CA ASP A 490 -14.82 5.87 7.37
C ASP A 490 -15.53 4.56 6.99
N HIS A 491 -16.86 4.54 7.06
CA HIS A 491 -17.66 3.39 6.69
C HIS A 491 -17.68 3.21 5.18
N LEU A 492 -17.61 1.94 4.74
CA LEU A 492 -17.71 1.60 3.33
C LEU A 492 -19.19 1.66 2.91
N ASN A 493 -19.59 2.77 2.31
CA ASN A 493 -20.94 2.94 1.79
C ASN A 493 -21.02 2.46 0.33
N PRO A 494 -21.84 1.42 0.02
CA PRO A 494 -21.95 0.90 -1.33
C PRO A 494 -22.60 1.88 -2.31
N TYR A 495 -23.36 2.86 -1.81
CA TYR A 495 -24.10 3.87 -2.56
C TYR A 495 -23.32 5.16 -2.82
N VAL A 496 -22.01 5.17 -2.57
CA VAL A 496 -21.12 6.25 -2.98
C VAL A 496 -19.91 5.71 -3.75
N LYS A 497 -19.63 6.29 -4.92
CA LYS A 497 -18.49 5.91 -5.77
C LYS A 497 -17.68 7.13 -6.13
N VAL A 498 -16.38 7.10 -5.83
CA VAL A 498 -15.42 8.11 -6.28
C VAL A 498 -14.70 7.57 -7.51
N ILE A 499 -14.82 8.28 -8.63
CA ILE A 499 -14.26 7.90 -9.93
C ILE A 499 -13.28 8.99 -10.36
N PRO A 500 -11.96 8.73 -10.36
CA PRO A 500 -10.97 9.69 -10.82
C PRO A 500 -11.05 9.82 -12.34
N VAL A 501 -11.23 11.05 -12.83
CA VAL A 501 -11.24 11.34 -14.27
C VAL A 501 -9.81 11.24 -14.81
N ARG A 502 -9.68 10.73 -16.03
CA ARG A 502 -8.38 10.57 -16.69
C ARG A 502 -8.26 11.50 -17.89
N PRO A 503 -7.04 11.98 -18.23
CA PRO A 503 -6.84 12.87 -19.38
C PRO A 503 -7.22 12.27 -20.74
N ASP A 504 -7.23 10.94 -20.86
CA ASP A 504 -7.56 10.20 -22.08
C ASP A 504 -9.08 10.02 -22.30
N TRP A 505 -9.93 10.60 -21.44
CA TRP A 505 -11.38 10.56 -21.61
C TRP A 505 -11.84 11.52 -22.70
N THR A 506 -12.00 11.00 -23.90
CA THR A 506 -12.34 11.79 -25.10
C THR A 506 -13.81 11.73 -25.52
N ASP A 507 -14.59 10.77 -25.00
CA ASP A 507 -15.99 10.56 -25.36
C ASP A 507 -16.75 9.81 -24.26
N SER A 508 -18.05 9.58 -24.48
CA SER A 508 -18.97 8.98 -23.51
C SER A 508 -18.68 7.53 -23.16
N THR A 509 -17.85 6.82 -23.94
CA THR A 509 -17.45 5.43 -23.64
C THR A 509 -16.65 5.33 -22.35
N ALA A 510 -16.01 6.42 -21.92
CA ALA A 510 -15.31 6.48 -20.64
C ALA A 510 -16.27 6.35 -19.44
N LEU A 511 -17.53 6.78 -19.58
CA LEU A 511 -18.56 6.65 -18.55
C LEU A 511 -19.50 5.47 -18.80
N PHE A 512 -19.91 5.24 -20.04
CA PHE A 512 -20.93 4.22 -20.33
C PHE A 512 -20.33 2.91 -20.83
N GLY A 513 -19.05 2.87 -21.18
CA GLY A 513 -18.41 1.68 -21.75
C GLY A 513 -18.66 1.55 -23.25
N TYR A 514 -18.30 0.40 -23.80
CA TYR A 514 -18.51 0.09 -25.21
C TYR A 514 -18.59 -1.42 -25.44
N TYR A 515 -19.22 -1.83 -26.54
CA TYR A 515 -19.17 -3.21 -26.99
C TYR A 515 -17.87 -3.51 -27.74
N SER A 516 -17.10 -4.50 -27.27
CA SER A 516 -15.89 -4.97 -27.95
C SER A 516 -16.23 -6.13 -28.87
N ALA A 517 -16.23 -5.88 -30.19
CA ALA A 517 -16.48 -6.92 -31.19
C ALA A 517 -15.42 -8.04 -31.19
N LEU A 518 -14.19 -7.73 -30.77
CA LEU A 518 -13.10 -8.70 -30.65
C LEU A 518 -13.35 -9.68 -29.51
N GLU A 519 -13.75 -9.17 -28.35
CA GLU A 519 -14.00 -9.95 -27.14
C GLU A 519 -15.44 -10.44 -27.02
N LYS A 520 -16.31 -9.99 -27.94
CA LYS A 520 -17.77 -10.25 -27.96
C LYS A 520 -18.44 -10.01 -26.62
N ARG A 521 -18.06 -8.91 -25.95
CA ARG A 521 -18.61 -8.51 -24.66
C ARG A 521 -18.69 -7.00 -24.53
N TYR A 522 -19.56 -6.54 -23.64
CA TYR A 522 -19.62 -5.14 -23.25
C TYR A 522 -18.56 -4.83 -22.19
N VAL A 523 -17.71 -3.85 -22.45
CA VAL A 523 -16.69 -3.36 -21.50
C VAL A 523 -17.35 -2.32 -20.61
N ARG A 524 -17.70 -2.71 -19.39
CA ARG A 524 -18.33 -1.83 -18.41
C ARG A 524 -17.31 -0.96 -17.69
N THR A 525 -17.77 0.20 -17.23
CA THR A 525 -16.99 1.15 -16.45
C THR A 525 -17.49 1.18 -15.00
N PRO A 526 -16.72 1.74 -14.05
CA PRO A 526 -17.20 1.98 -12.69
C PRO A 526 -18.47 2.84 -12.63
N PHE A 527 -18.61 3.81 -13.55
CA PHE A 527 -19.77 4.68 -13.63
C PHE A 527 -21.02 3.90 -14.06
N LEU A 528 -20.94 3.11 -15.14
CA LEU A 528 -22.06 2.28 -15.60
C LEU A 528 -22.47 1.27 -14.52
N ASN A 529 -21.52 0.65 -13.83
CA ASN A 529 -21.84 -0.30 -12.75
C ASN A 529 -22.62 0.36 -11.60
N ALA A 530 -22.22 1.55 -11.17
CA ALA A 530 -22.92 2.32 -10.14
C ALA A 530 -24.34 2.70 -10.59
N LEU A 531 -24.49 3.05 -11.86
CA LEU A 531 -25.77 3.41 -12.46
C LEU A 531 -26.73 2.21 -12.52
N LEU A 532 -26.26 1.05 -12.99
CA LEU A 532 -27.03 -0.19 -13.01
C LEU A 532 -27.45 -0.61 -11.60
N GLN A 533 -26.56 -0.45 -10.62
CA GLN A 533 -26.88 -0.68 -9.21
C GLN A 533 -28.00 0.25 -8.72
N ALA A 534 -27.91 1.55 -9.02
CA ALA A 534 -28.93 2.52 -8.65
C ALA A 534 -30.30 2.17 -9.25
N ILE A 535 -30.34 1.77 -10.52
CA ILE A 535 -31.57 1.36 -11.21
C ILE A 535 -32.17 0.12 -10.55
N HIS A 536 -31.34 -0.89 -10.28
CA HIS A 536 -31.79 -2.15 -9.70
C HIS A 536 -32.31 -2.00 -8.27
N GLU A 537 -31.61 -1.23 -7.43
CA GLU A 537 -31.92 -1.12 -6.00
C GLU A 537 -32.89 0.03 -5.67
N GLY A 538 -33.12 0.97 -6.59
CA GLY A 538 -33.99 2.12 -6.37
C GLY A 538 -33.52 3.09 -5.28
N LYS A 539 -32.27 2.96 -4.82
CA LYS A 539 -31.71 3.75 -3.71
C LYS A 539 -30.80 4.88 -4.20
N PRO A 540 -30.79 6.05 -3.50
CA PRO A 540 -29.94 7.18 -3.85
C PRO A 540 -28.47 6.81 -4.08
N MET A 541 -27.95 7.04 -5.28
CA MET A 541 -26.57 6.70 -5.65
C MET A 541 -25.76 7.98 -5.86
N PHE A 542 -24.68 8.15 -5.09
CA PHE A 542 -23.77 9.27 -5.19
C PHE A 542 -22.55 8.91 -6.03
N ILE A 543 -22.31 9.62 -7.12
CA ILE A 543 -21.11 9.45 -7.96
C ILE A 543 -20.29 10.74 -7.89
N VAL A 544 -19.04 10.63 -7.45
CA VAL A 544 -18.08 11.74 -7.39
C VAL A 544 -17.06 11.57 -8.51
N LEU A 545 -17.11 12.42 -9.52
CA LEU A 545 -16.09 12.54 -10.55
C LEU A 545 -14.95 13.43 -10.03
N ASP A 546 -13.85 12.81 -9.62
CA ASP A 546 -12.73 13.51 -9.00
C ASP A 546 -11.81 14.11 -10.08
N GLU A 547 -11.45 15.38 -9.92
CA GLU A 547 -10.68 16.17 -10.89
C GLU A 547 -11.30 16.16 -12.30
N MET A 548 -12.61 16.46 -12.37
CA MET A 548 -13.41 16.36 -13.59
C MET A 548 -12.87 17.19 -14.76
N ASN A 549 -12.15 18.27 -14.47
CA ASN A 549 -11.54 19.17 -15.45
C ASN A 549 -10.21 18.68 -16.03
N LEU A 550 -9.74 17.48 -15.67
CA LEU A 550 -8.58 16.84 -16.31
C LEU A 550 -8.83 16.48 -17.78
N ALA A 551 -10.09 16.22 -18.15
CA ALA A 551 -10.52 16.03 -19.51
C ALA A 551 -11.60 17.07 -19.87
N ARG A 552 -11.92 17.20 -21.17
CA ARG A 552 -13.02 18.07 -21.61
C ARG A 552 -14.36 17.48 -21.16
N VAL A 553 -14.91 18.06 -20.10
CA VAL A 553 -16.14 17.58 -19.44
C VAL A 553 -17.27 17.39 -20.42
N GLU A 554 -17.48 18.34 -21.35
CA GLU A 554 -18.56 18.24 -22.32
C GLU A 554 -18.47 17.04 -23.28
N TYR A 555 -17.29 16.42 -23.43
CA TYR A 555 -17.09 15.30 -24.35
C TYR A 555 -17.48 13.98 -23.71
N TYR A 556 -16.88 13.66 -22.56
CA TYR A 556 -17.16 12.37 -21.92
C TYR A 556 -18.51 12.36 -21.16
N LEU A 557 -19.02 13.53 -20.77
CA LEU A 557 -20.31 13.67 -20.10
C LEU A 557 -21.46 13.96 -21.08
N SER A 558 -21.21 13.98 -22.40
CA SER A 558 -22.17 14.39 -23.42
C SER A 558 -23.51 13.66 -23.32
N ASP A 559 -23.47 12.33 -23.25
CA ASP A 559 -24.65 11.47 -23.31
C ASP A 559 -25.44 11.54 -22.01
N TYR A 560 -24.74 11.67 -20.88
CA TYR A 560 -25.36 11.94 -19.58
C TYR A 560 -26.14 13.26 -19.60
N LEU A 561 -25.49 14.36 -20.03
CA LEU A 561 -26.12 15.68 -20.07
C LEU A 561 -27.32 15.69 -21.02
N SER A 562 -27.19 15.03 -22.17
CA SER A 562 -28.26 14.89 -23.16
C SER A 562 -29.44 14.09 -22.61
N ALA A 563 -29.18 12.96 -21.93
CA ALA A 563 -30.21 12.10 -21.38
C ALA A 563 -30.98 12.75 -20.23
N VAL A 564 -30.28 13.47 -19.34
CA VAL A 564 -30.93 14.19 -18.22
C VAL A 564 -31.83 15.33 -18.73
N GLU A 565 -31.42 16.04 -19.77
CA GLU A 565 -32.21 17.16 -20.32
C GLU A 565 -33.40 16.70 -21.18
N SER A 566 -33.18 15.71 -22.05
CA SER A 566 -34.21 15.21 -22.97
C SER A 566 -35.11 14.13 -22.37
N LYS A 567 -34.71 13.56 -21.23
CA LYS A 567 -35.30 12.36 -20.59
C LYS A 567 -35.33 11.12 -21.50
N GLN A 568 -34.56 11.13 -22.59
CA GLN A 568 -34.44 10.01 -23.51
C GLN A 568 -33.43 8.98 -22.99
N PRO A 569 -33.64 7.69 -23.32
CA PRO A 569 -32.67 6.66 -22.96
C PRO A 569 -31.37 6.80 -23.77
N ILE A 570 -30.26 6.42 -23.14
CA ILE A 570 -28.95 6.29 -23.78
C ILE A 570 -28.86 4.93 -24.45
N GLN A 571 -28.53 4.89 -25.73
CA GLN A 571 -28.25 3.64 -26.45
C GLN A 571 -26.86 3.14 -26.07
N LEU A 572 -26.76 1.93 -25.51
CA LEU A 572 -25.49 1.32 -25.11
C LEU A 572 -24.97 0.33 -26.17
N HIS A 573 -25.81 -0.60 -26.63
CA HIS A 573 -25.49 -1.56 -27.69
C HIS A 573 -26.75 -2.05 -28.41
N THR A 574 -26.59 -2.71 -29.55
CA THR A 574 -27.67 -3.36 -30.32
C THR A 574 -27.60 -4.89 -30.29
N GLU A 575 -26.63 -5.43 -29.57
CA GLU A 575 -26.35 -6.87 -29.53
C GLU A 575 -27.37 -7.60 -28.64
N GLU A 576 -28.09 -8.59 -29.19
CA GLU A 576 -29.09 -9.38 -28.46
C GLU A 576 -28.47 -10.39 -27.48
N HIS A 577 -27.22 -10.80 -27.72
CA HIS A 577 -26.53 -11.79 -26.90
C HIS A 577 -25.95 -11.21 -25.61
N ILE A 578 -25.95 -9.88 -25.45
CA ILE A 578 -25.54 -9.18 -24.24
C ILE A 578 -26.80 -8.96 -23.38
N THR A 579 -26.89 -9.68 -22.28
CA THR A 579 -28.06 -9.67 -21.37
C THR A 579 -27.80 -8.96 -20.06
N ASP A 580 -26.52 -8.78 -19.73
CA ASP A 580 -26.04 -8.28 -18.46
C ASP A 580 -25.99 -6.74 -18.43
N VAL A 581 -25.93 -6.11 -19.60
CA VAL A 581 -26.09 -4.67 -19.83
C VAL A 581 -27.34 -4.48 -20.68
N PRO A 582 -28.24 -3.53 -20.36
CA PRO A 582 -29.40 -3.27 -21.19
C PRO A 582 -28.99 -2.55 -22.48
N GLN A 583 -29.70 -2.82 -23.58
CA GLN A 583 -29.45 -2.14 -24.86
C GLN A 583 -29.64 -0.63 -24.78
N THR A 584 -30.60 -0.19 -23.96
CA THR A 584 -30.92 1.21 -23.69
C THR A 584 -31.02 1.45 -22.18
N LEU A 585 -30.62 2.63 -21.72
CA LEU A 585 -30.58 2.96 -20.30
C LEU A 585 -31.12 4.36 -20.01
N HIS A 586 -32.02 4.48 -19.04
CA HIS A 586 -32.46 5.77 -18.50
C HIS A 586 -31.62 6.15 -17.28
N ILE A 587 -31.32 7.44 -17.15
CA ILE A 587 -30.71 7.98 -15.93
C ILE A 587 -31.78 7.99 -14.82
N PRO A 588 -31.59 7.29 -13.69
CA PRO A 588 -32.55 7.29 -12.61
C PRO A 588 -32.55 8.66 -11.89
N ASN A 589 -33.73 9.11 -11.46
CA ASN A 589 -33.88 10.40 -10.78
C ASN A 589 -33.09 10.46 -9.47
N HIS A 590 -32.91 9.34 -8.78
CA HIS A 590 -32.16 9.25 -7.53
C HIS A 590 -30.63 9.11 -7.73
N LEU A 591 -30.09 9.50 -8.89
CA LEU A 591 -28.66 9.58 -9.13
C LEU A 591 -28.14 10.99 -8.81
N TYR A 592 -27.19 11.06 -7.87
CA TYR A 592 -26.54 12.30 -7.44
C TYR A 592 -25.12 12.36 -8.02
N LEU A 593 -24.93 13.19 -9.05
CA LEU A 593 -23.65 13.39 -9.68
C LEU A 593 -22.95 14.60 -9.08
N ILE A 594 -21.71 14.41 -8.63
CA ILE A 594 -20.87 15.47 -8.07
C ILE A 594 -19.56 15.49 -8.82
N GLY A 595 -19.12 16.65 -9.27
CA GLY A 595 -17.81 16.84 -9.89
C GLY A 595 -16.90 17.69 -9.01
N THR A 596 -15.65 17.29 -8.80
CA THR A 596 -14.66 18.11 -8.10
C THR A 596 -13.70 18.76 -9.10
N ILE A 597 -13.40 20.04 -8.89
CA ILE A 597 -12.52 20.85 -9.72
C ILE A 597 -11.46 21.49 -8.84
N ASN A 598 -10.22 21.35 -9.27
CA ASN A 598 -9.13 22.20 -8.78
C ASN A 598 -9.03 23.41 -9.72
N VAL A 599 -8.90 24.61 -9.14
CA VAL A 599 -8.86 25.89 -9.88
C VAL A 599 -7.44 26.17 -10.45
N ASP A 600 -6.62 25.13 -10.62
CA ASP A 600 -5.27 25.26 -11.17
C ASP A 600 -5.27 25.35 -12.70
N GLU A 601 -4.43 26.25 -13.24
CA GLU A 601 -4.31 26.58 -14.67
C GLU A 601 -4.00 25.39 -15.61
N THR A 602 -3.63 24.22 -15.09
CA THR A 602 -3.24 23.04 -15.89
C THR A 602 -4.42 22.20 -16.37
N THR A 603 -5.63 22.76 -16.40
CA THR A 603 -6.87 22.01 -16.63
C THR A 603 -7.76 22.67 -17.67
N HIS A 604 -8.70 21.91 -18.22
CA HIS A 604 -9.63 22.44 -19.22
C HIS A 604 -10.69 23.33 -18.55
N SER A 605 -10.90 24.53 -19.10
CA SER A 605 -12.03 25.38 -18.71
C SER A 605 -13.34 24.66 -19.00
N ILE A 606 -14.26 24.68 -18.03
CA ILE A 606 -15.59 24.08 -18.23
C ILE A 606 -16.41 24.98 -19.14
N SER A 607 -17.06 24.36 -20.14
CA SER A 607 -17.95 25.07 -21.06
C SER A 607 -19.27 25.48 -20.41
N ASP A 608 -19.86 26.58 -20.89
CA ASP A 608 -21.16 27.08 -20.44
C ASP A 608 -22.24 26.00 -20.53
N LYS A 609 -22.17 25.11 -21.54
CA LYS A 609 -23.09 23.97 -21.69
C LYS A 609 -23.15 23.08 -20.45
N VAL A 610 -22.02 22.88 -19.77
CA VAL A 610 -21.97 22.08 -18.53
C VAL A 610 -22.41 22.93 -17.34
N LEU A 611 -21.94 24.18 -17.25
CA LEU A 611 -22.24 25.10 -16.15
C LEU A 611 -23.74 25.41 -16.06
N ASP A 612 -24.44 25.58 -17.18
CA ASP A 612 -25.89 25.79 -17.24
C ASP A 612 -26.69 24.61 -16.65
N ARG A 613 -26.08 23.42 -16.61
CA ARG A 613 -26.73 22.18 -16.19
C ARG A 613 -26.37 21.76 -14.76
N ALA A 614 -25.42 22.42 -14.10
CA ALA A 614 -24.96 22.08 -12.76
C ALA A 614 -25.08 23.26 -11.77
N PHE A 615 -25.31 22.97 -10.49
CA PHE A 615 -25.03 23.96 -9.45
C PHE A 615 -23.55 24.02 -9.18
N VAL A 616 -22.95 25.21 -9.23
CA VAL A 616 -21.53 25.42 -8.95
C VAL A 616 -21.37 25.99 -7.55
N MET A 617 -20.59 25.31 -6.72
CA MET A 617 -20.29 25.73 -5.36
C MET A 617 -18.78 25.88 -5.16
N THR A 618 -18.39 27.00 -4.57
CA THR A 618 -16.98 27.29 -4.26
C THR A 618 -16.64 26.94 -2.83
N LEU A 619 -15.59 26.14 -2.66
CA LEU A 619 -15.10 25.62 -1.39
C LEU A 619 -13.67 26.13 -1.18
N SER A 620 -13.57 27.45 -1.01
CA SER A 620 -12.32 28.19 -0.82
C SER A 620 -12.06 28.56 0.64
N ASP A 621 -13.09 28.65 1.48
CA ASP A 621 -12.93 29.04 2.89
C ASP A 621 -12.37 27.89 3.74
N VAL A 622 -11.23 28.17 4.37
CA VAL A 622 -10.53 27.28 5.30
C VAL A 622 -10.70 27.84 6.71
N ASP A 623 -11.44 27.13 7.56
CA ASP A 623 -11.63 27.50 8.97
C ASP A 623 -10.44 26.98 9.80
N LEU A 624 -9.38 27.79 9.84
CA LEU A 624 -8.18 27.47 10.60
C LEU A 624 -8.43 27.46 12.12
N ASP A 625 -9.43 28.18 12.62
CA ASP A 625 -9.71 28.25 14.06
C ASP A 625 -10.33 26.94 14.55
N SER A 626 -11.34 26.43 13.84
CA SER A 626 -11.92 25.11 14.12
C SER A 626 -10.90 23.99 13.89
N PHE A 627 -10.13 24.07 12.80
CA PHE A 627 -9.04 23.14 12.53
C PHE A 627 -8.02 23.06 13.67
N TRP A 628 -7.62 24.22 14.22
CA TRP A 628 -6.71 24.23 15.36
C TRP A 628 -7.36 23.72 16.64
N LYS A 629 -8.62 24.08 16.91
CA LYS A 629 -9.36 23.54 18.07
C LYS A 629 -9.46 22.02 18.06
N GLU A 630 -9.54 21.40 16.89
CA GLU A 630 -9.59 19.94 16.75
C GLU A 630 -8.21 19.28 16.55
N ALA A 631 -7.17 20.08 16.28
CA ALA A 631 -5.82 19.57 16.08
C ALA A 631 -5.30 18.77 17.28
N ASN A 632 -4.48 17.76 16.98
CA ASN A 632 -3.92 16.84 17.98
C ASN A 632 -3.23 17.63 19.12
N PRO A 633 -3.50 17.32 20.41
CA PRO A 633 -2.91 18.02 21.54
C PRO A 633 -1.39 18.15 21.50
N LYS A 634 -0.70 17.16 20.91
CA LYS A 634 0.77 17.19 20.75
C LYS A 634 1.26 18.35 19.87
N TYR A 635 0.50 18.72 18.83
CA TYR A 635 0.84 19.83 17.95
C TYR A 635 0.64 21.15 18.67
N LYS A 636 -0.46 21.30 19.39
CA LYS A 636 -0.74 22.49 20.20
C LYS A 636 0.34 22.76 21.23
N ALA A 637 0.79 21.71 21.92
CA ALA A 637 1.81 21.81 22.94
C ALA A 637 3.19 22.19 22.37
N ALA A 638 3.51 21.78 21.14
CA ALA A 638 4.85 21.92 20.57
C ALA A 638 5.01 23.07 19.56
N LEU A 639 3.94 23.50 18.88
CA LEU A 639 4.02 24.34 17.67
C LEU A 639 3.22 25.65 17.75
N SER A 640 3.09 26.25 18.93
CA SER A 640 2.27 27.47 19.09
C SER A 640 2.80 28.65 18.25
N GLN A 641 4.11 28.87 18.24
CA GLN A 641 4.73 29.97 17.48
C GLN A 641 4.64 29.73 15.97
N GLU A 642 4.92 28.51 15.53
CA GLU A 642 4.89 28.15 14.11
C GLU A 642 3.47 28.21 13.54
N TRP A 643 2.47 27.83 14.35
CA TRP A 643 1.06 27.96 13.99
C TRP A 643 0.67 29.42 13.73
N GLU A 644 1.03 30.35 14.62
CA GLU A 644 0.76 31.79 14.44
C GLU A 644 1.37 32.32 13.13
N LEU A 645 2.61 31.95 12.82
CA LEU A 645 3.27 32.35 11.58
C LEU A 645 2.57 31.79 10.33
N LEU A 646 2.14 30.52 10.38
CA LEU A 646 1.39 29.91 9.28
C LEU A 646 -0.02 30.52 9.10
N GLN A 647 -0.68 30.93 10.19
CA GLN A 647 -1.95 31.65 10.13
C GLN A 647 -1.80 33.03 9.51
N GLU A 648 -0.78 33.80 9.92
CA GLU A 648 -0.48 35.12 9.33
C GLU A 648 -0.19 34.98 7.83
N LEU A 649 0.64 33.99 7.44
CA LEU A 649 0.95 33.70 6.04
C LEU A 649 -0.29 33.30 5.23
N HIS A 650 -1.14 32.41 5.76
CA HIS A 650 -2.40 32.05 5.13
C HIS A 650 -3.31 33.28 4.94
N GLY A 651 -3.41 34.15 5.95
CA GLY A 651 -4.21 35.36 5.92
C GLY A 651 -3.79 36.34 4.82
N MET A 652 -2.48 36.53 4.60
CA MET A 652 -1.98 37.39 3.53
C MET A 652 -2.30 36.86 2.13
N LEU A 653 -2.32 35.53 1.95
CA LEU A 653 -2.58 34.91 0.65
C LEU A 653 -4.08 34.85 0.29
N ARG A 654 -4.96 34.89 1.29
CA ARG A 654 -6.41 34.71 1.12
C ARG A 654 -7.08 35.73 0.19
N PRO A 655 -6.81 37.05 0.25
CA PRO A 655 -7.41 38.04 -0.65
C PRO A 655 -7.09 37.82 -2.14
N TYR A 656 -6.07 37.01 -2.41
CA TYR A 656 -5.58 36.69 -3.75
C TYR A 656 -5.95 35.27 -4.19
N GLU A 657 -6.72 34.53 -3.38
CA GLU A 657 -7.08 33.12 -3.62
C GLU A 657 -5.87 32.17 -3.76
N LEU A 658 -4.71 32.58 -3.22
CA LEU A 658 -3.45 31.82 -3.23
C LEU A 658 -3.15 31.14 -1.89
N HIS A 659 -4.10 31.17 -0.95
CA HIS A 659 -3.96 30.49 0.33
C HIS A 659 -3.99 28.97 0.16
N PHE A 660 -3.65 28.24 1.23
CA PHE A 660 -3.49 26.79 1.19
C PHE A 660 -4.50 26.07 2.08
N GLY A 661 -5.00 24.92 1.62
CA GLY A 661 -6.02 24.13 2.33
C GLY A 661 -5.48 23.30 3.50
N TYR A 662 -6.41 22.62 4.19
CA TYR A 662 -6.14 21.78 5.36
C TYR A 662 -5.04 20.73 5.14
N ARG A 663 -4.98 20.10 3.96
CA ARG A 663 -3.93 19.10 3.66
C ARG A 663 -2.53 19.69 3.73
N THR A 664 -2.31 20.83 3.07
CA THR A 664 -1.00 21.50 3.08
C THR A 664 -0.66 22.00 4.48
N MET A 665 -1.63 22.55 5.21
CA MET A 665 -1.46 22.93 6.61
C MET A 665 -1.03 21.75 7.48
N ASN A 666 -1.72 20.61 7.39
CA ASN A 666 -1.43 19.41 8.19
C ASN A 666 -0.07 18.80 7.85
N GLU A 667 0.32 18.78 6.58
CA GLU A 667 1.67 18.34 6.16
C GLU A 667 2.78 19.21 6.75
N MET A 668 2.60 20.54 6.73
CA MET A 668 3.54 21.47 7.35
C MET A 668 3.61 21.27 8.86
N LEU A 669 2.47 21.22 9.56
CA LEU A 669 2.43 20.96 11.00
C LEU A 669 3.10 19.63 11.38
N ARG A 670 2.91 18.58 10.57
CA ARG A 670 3.57 17.30 10.80
C ARG A 670 5.10 17.41 10.64
N LYS A 671 5.59 18.10 9.61
CA LYS A 671 7.02 18.34 9.41
C LYS A 671 7.62 19.14 10.57
N LEU A 672 6.96 20.23 10.95
CA LEU A 672 7.37 21.10 12.05
C LEU A 672 7.40 20.34 13.38
N TYR A 673 6.39 19.49 13.64
CA TYR A 673 6.36 18.67 14.84
C TYR A 673 7.51 17.67 14.87
N VAL A 674 7.79 16.98 13.76
CA VAL A 674 8.92 16.04 13.67
C VAL A 674 10.23 16.79 13.90
N ASN A 675 10.41 17.98 13.33
CA ASN A 675 11.56 18.83 13.61
C ASN A 675 11.68 19.17 15.10
N ALA A 676 10.59 19.55 15.77
CA ALA A 676 10.60 19.85 17.19
C ALA A 676 11.03 18.66 18.08
N GLN A 677 10.90 17.42 17.59
CA GLN A 677 11.35 16.21 18.29
C GLN A 677 12.81 15.82 18.00
N LEU A 678 13.50 16.50 17.08
CA LEU A 678 14.90 16.23 16.78
C LEU A 678 15.83 16.71 17.90
N GLU A 679 17.01 16.11 17.99
CA GLU A 679 18.06 16.51 18.92
C GLU A 679 18.55 17.94 18.62
N ALA A 680 18.93 18.68 19.66
CA ALA A 680 19.27 20.11 19.54
C ALA A 680 20.40 20.41 18.52
N GLY A 681 21.30 19.45 18.24
CA GLY A 681 22.38 19.63 17.27
C GLY A 681 21.98 19.53 15.80
N ILE A 682 20.80 18.97 15.50
CA ILE A 682 20.29 18.77 14.13
C ILE A 682 18.91 19.40 13.90
N ARG A 683 18.25 19.86 14.96
CA ARG A 683 16.94 20.51 14.93
C ARG A 683 17.06 21.92 14.36
N MET A 684 16.23 22.26 13.38
CA MET A 684 16.07 23.64 12.93
C MET A 684 15.33 24.46 14.00
N GLU A 685 15.70 25.72 14.14
CA GLU A 685 14.95 26.64 15.00
C GLU A 685 13.52 26.85 14.45
N PRO A 686 12.51 27.11 15.30
CA PRO A 686 11.10 27.21 14.91
C PRO A 686 10.84 28.09 13.67
N VAL A 687 11.43 29.28 13.65
CA VAL A 687 11.28 30.26 12.56
C VAL A 687 11.93 29.78 11.27
N GLU A 688 13.12 29.16 11.36
CA GLU A 688 13.80 28.56 10.21
C GLU A 688 12.98 27.39 9.64
N ALA A 689 12.41 26.56 10.51
CA ALA A 689 11.59 25.43 10.09
C ALA A 689 10.31 25.89 9.35
N VAL A 690 9.69 26.99 9.78
CA VAL A 690 8.57 27.63 9.05
C VAL A 690 9.04 28.22 7.73
N ASP A 691 10.16 28.93 7.69
CA ASP A 691 10.75 29.48 6.47
C ASP A 691 10.97 28.39 5.40
N ARG A 692 11.59 27.27 5.78
CA ARG A 692 11.78 26.12 4.90
C ARG A 692 10.46 25.48 4.47
N SER A 693 9.48 25.40 5.37
CA SER A 693 8.18 24.82 5.02
C SER A 693 7.40 25.71 4.04
N ALA A 694 7.48 27.03 4.20
CA ALA A 694 6.87 28.00 3.30
C ALA A 694 7.53 27.97 1.91
N SER A 695 8.86 27.92 1.84
CA SER A 695 9.60 27.84 0.57
C SER A 695 9.32 26.54 -0.20
N GLU A 696 9.05 25.43 0.49
CA GLU A 696 8.78 24.13 -0.13
C GLU A 696 7.30 23.88 -0.49
N LYS A 697 6.33 24.44 0.26
CA LYS A 697 4.91 24.08 0.14
C LYS A 697 3.98 25.22 -0.24
N VAL A 698 4.35 26.47 0.04
CA VAL A 698 3.51 27.65 -0.17
C VAL A 698 3.98 28.44 -1.38
N LEU A 699 5.21 28.94 -1.34
CA LEU A 699 5.77 29.77 -2.42
C LEU A 699 5.79 29.11 -3.80
N PRO A 700 6.03 27.79 -3.94
CA PRO A 700 6.02 27.12 -5.25
C PRO A 700 4.72 27.24 -6.03
N LYS A 701 3.61 27.60 -5.36
CA LYS A 701 2.29 27.77 -5.95
C LYS A 701 1.96 29.23 -6.28
N ILE A 702 2.77 30.18 -5.81
CA ILE A 702 2.57 31.60 -6.08
C ILE A 702 3.05 31.91 -7.50
N ARG A 703 2.12 32.38 -8.31
CA ARG A 703 2.33 32.90 -9.66
C ARG A 703 1.30 33.98 -9.94
N GLY A 704 1.64 34.93 -10.80
CA GLY A 704 0.70 35.97 -11.19
C GLY A 704 1.32 37.12 -11.95
N ASP A 705 0.47 38.05 -12.37
CA ASP A 705 0.81 39.31 -13.03
C ASP A 705 0.82 40.46 -12.02
N GLU A 706 0.67 41.70 -12.49
CA GLU A 706 0.69 42.90 -11.64
C GLU A 706 -0.31 42.84 -10.47
N ARG A 707 -1.39 42.02 -10.58
CA ARG A 707 -2.38 41.85 -9.51
C ARG A 707 -1.78 41.34 -8.21
N ILE A 708 -0.68 40.56 -8.26
CA ILE A 708 -0.02 40.04 -7.06
C ILE A 708 1.12 40.95 -6.55
N ALA A 709 1.39 42.10 -7.19
CA ALA A 709 2.45 43.01 -6.75
C ALA A 709 2.31 43.47 -5.29
N PRO A 710 1.11 43.85 -4.80
CA PRO A 710 0.96 44.25 -3.40
C PRO A 710 1.14 43.07 -2.43
N LEU A 711 0.74 41.85 -2.84
CA LEU A 711 0.99 40.62 -2.05
C LEU A 711 2.48 40.37 -1.89
N LEU A 712 3.25 40.42 -2.97
CA LEU A 712 4.70 40.19 -2.92
C LEU A 712 5.39 41.22 -2.02
N GLN A 713 4.94 42.48 -2.04
CA GLN A 713 5.46 43.50 -1.14
C GLN A 713 5.12 43.19 0.34
N GLN A 714 3.86 42.83 0.63
CA GLN A 714 3.45 42.43 1.98
C GLN A 714 4.23 41.23 2.49
N LEU A 715 4.46 40.22 1.65
CA LEU A 715 5.27 39.05 1.99
C LEU A 715 6.73 39.43 2.25
N ILE A 716 7.33 40.35 1.49
CA ILE A 716 8.69 40.84 1.75
C ILE A 716 8.77 41.50 3.12
N ASP A 717 7.86 42.43 3.41
CA ASP A 717 7.86 43.19 4.66
C ASP A 717 7.66 42.25 5.86
N TRP A 718 6.72 41.31 5.74
CA TRP A 718 6.44 40.32 6.77
C TRP A 718 7.61 39.34 6.99
N MET A 719 8.19 38.80 5.92
CA MET A 719 9.30 37.85 6.02
C MET A 719 10.57 38.51 6.56
N THR A 720 10.86 39.76 6.17
CA THR A 720 11.97 40.53 6.76
C THR A 720 11.76 40.71 8.26
N ALA A 721 10.54 41.05 8.70
CA ALA A 721 10.24 41.30 10.11
C ALA A 721 10.22 40.03 10.97
N LYS A 722 9.67 38.92 10.45
CA LYS A 722 9.41 37.70 11.22
C LYS A 722 10.44 36.59 11.02
N LEU A 723 10.98 36.44 9.79
CA LEU A 723 11.92 35.37 9.42
C LEU A 723 13.38 35.86 9.36
N GLY A 724 13.60 37.17 9.20
CA GLY A 724 14.92 37.80 9.14
C GLY A 724 15.57 37.77 7.76
N GLU A 725 16.69 38.50 7.60
CA GLU A 725 17.36 38.70 6.30
C GLU A 725 17.99 37.44 5.69
N ALA A 726 18.26 36.41 6.52
CA ALA A 726 18.82 35.14 6.06
C ALA A 726 17.77 34.19 5.44
N SER A 727 16.48 34.56 5.50
CA SER A 727 15.36 33.72 5.03
C SER A 727 15.50 33.34 3.56
N GLU A 728 15.31 32.04 3.30
CA GLU A 728 15.26 31.50 1.94
C GLU A 728 13.98 31.97 1.23
N SER A 729 12.83 31.94 1.93
CA SER A 729 11.56 32.43 1.38
C SER A 729 11.66 33.89 0.96
N LEU A 730 12.25 34.75 1.79
CA LEU A 730 12.44 36.17 1.50
C LEU A 730 13.24 36.37 0.21
N ARG A 731 14.30 35.59 0.01
CA ARG A 731 15.13 35.63 -1.21
C ARG A 731 14.30 35.28 -2.45
N HIS A 732 13.44 34.27 -2.36
CA HIS A 732 12.55 33.88 -3.45
C HIS A 732 11.51 34.96 -3.74
N VAL A 733 10.85 35.53 -2.73
CA VAL A 733 9.82 36.57 -2.93
C VAL A 733 10.44 37.86 -3.49
N LYS A 734 11.60 38.31 -2.99
CA LYS A 734 12.33 39.48 -3.55
C LYS A 734 12.66 39.26 -5.04
N ARG A 735 13.09 38.04 -5.41
CA ARG A 735 13.36 37.68 -6.80
C ARG A 735 12.08 37.74 -7.64
N MET A 736 10.99 37.13 -7.17
CA MET A 736 9.70 37.12 -7.85
C MET A 736 9.18 38.54 -8.07
N LYS A 737 9.31 39.43 -7.07
CA LYS A 737 8.94 40.85 -7.22
C LYS A 737 9.78 41.54 -8.30
N GLY A 738 11.08 41.29 -8.34
CA GLY A 738 11.96 41.82 -9.38
C GLY A 738 11.67 41.27 -10.79
N GLU A 739 11.22 40.01 -10.89
CA GLU A 739 10.76 39.42 -12.15
C GLU A 739 9.45 40.07 -12.60
N LEU A 740 8.50 40.27 -11.67
CA LEU A 740 7.24 40.97 -11.95
C LEU A 740 7.49 42.37 -12.50
N ASP A 741 8.36 43.14 -11.86
CA ASP A 741 8.66 44.52 -12.25
C ASP A 741 9.37 44.63 -13.61
N ARG A 742 10.08 43.57 -14.03
CA ARG A 742 10.83 43.54 -15.31
C ARG A 742 10.03 42.96 -16.46
N TYR A 743 9.26 41.92 -16.21
CA TYR A 743 8.64 41.08 -17.24
C TYR A 743 7.10 41.12 -17.20
N GLY A 744 6.50 41.78 -16.21
CA GLY A 744 5.04 41.85 -16.04
C GLY A 744 4.41 40.57 -15.48
N SER A 745 5.21 39.55 -15.16
CA SER A 745 4.77 38.31 -14.54
C SER A 745 5.82 37.76 -13.57
N ALA A 746 5.36 37.00 -12.58
CA ALA A 746 6.21 36.32 -11.61
C ALA A 746 5.78 34.87 -11.40
N GLN A 747 6.78 34.00 -11.24
CA GLN A 747 6.59 32.59 -10.90
C GLN A 747 7.74 32.10 -10.02
N PHE A 748 7.45 31.13 -9.16
CA PHE A 748 8.45 30.54 -8.28
C PHE A 748 9.44 29.63 -9.02
N TRP A 749 8.94 28.79 -9.93
CA TRP A 749 9.76 27.91 -10.77
C TRP A 749 10.30 28.68 -11.97
N ARG A 750 11.56 28.42 -12.33
CA ARG A 750 12.21 29.03 -13.50
C ARG A 750 12.22 28.06 -14.67
#